data_AF-A0A4P5YK42-F1
#
_entry.id   AF-A0A4P5YK42-F1
#
_cell.length_a   1.000
_cell.length_b   1.000
_cell.length_c   1.000
_cell.angle_alpha   90.00
_cell.angle_beta   90.00
_cell.angle_gamma   90.00
#
_symmetry.space_group_name_H-M   'P 1'
#
loop_
_entity.id
_entity.type
_entity.pdbx_description
1 polymer ?
#
loop_
_entity_poly.entity_id
_entity_poly.type
_entity_poly.pdbx_seq_one_letter_code
_entity_poly.pdbx_strand_id
1 'polypeptide(L)'
;MDLKRRLGLDPRGGNLRCGPDERAGLHRSIMIKLACLGLVEPAAVGLDDLSDLITTARSQARSLAGRLCPADARIQAFLDRTLSGSGGPVPKLPTSTLVLDHHGLSRELSLPEHGDQHHSPILSSWRLGNGVLHNPKNDRRTTQGSFHVAEGGLPVPHDKYSVPLAVFARLLAAAFAPPKELLRLPFSAGWPVPAELFLSLHLRPLVMPAVPGVIDERRMEIRVFAPGTLASNLDFLESVFGNAGDPNLPANDAGLDVEHWTGTTGCIILAPHLIGLRKRDLGLPHRDAATARQRAEGLCWASDDERYNGGNAFKITHRTADGVIVTLIADNYFGYGKKEVKTQISFTANLMGLAEEEHAGGALAFASYHLGERFVASGPITNDGHTMADTLRTLADAVEVRPEGHAVLKADSRVVMVPEDAEFDLATQTATWKRDGQSRTLRLRLDHSYLVPSGYKVRLARHPSAPSWRLIGTWAYGTACHKPCTVSGGGKSEISKSIADAVIHGPIIVADAERDFAMVQEILDGDYAHRLRPDLRPDYDHRHSRAVLSEERSLGSVIKMFTPSEEFTDEYNRWLERIPHHIWPLVFIVKRFWRVEWGRDWRSHFHVDRVNGRPGFQLKLGVRPLIGEYLRVGHESDGSGWRTFKLRQDFIPADKIQLEDDITASVVVPGSWIGADPGRSYKLVGNCEHRLFQRPDDAIHRGYDKQAERDMSAPGLFASNWQPLSPADANAEIDDVIRAEAYTPPMRQHLREAAAGTSFAVASALPRLVDGKPSKNPRYLQVRPDHADPAPKRIAEIGLRLFNRIGIDQPLHVPVDAVLAGRRNNPPEPGVKPLCVYNPLHYQELPELVMDWVASLTGKSPSTTGAGSEGALTKGPFNAVRATADLNAALVGMILTGHDAFSSAAGFVGPQVRYDHDISLLVPELWCRLKPAERSAATMIRHGHLERVEDMQLAGRAVRSSRLGWRITATFLHHFFGRIFDKGTAVFDPAVLRPELQDAAVFADGVDNIVEAQRGVAQSYLDDGSADDACPPLRALLHIMATGSYQGLNERSPELRAQFTRDALLASDWYQARIEHQQRLDIARWRRHAAYLETFLADQAQADEARRLDLPGRLAIARQRLADVESPAWRDRLRGTIGADPTLR
;
A
#
# COMPACT_ATOMS: atom_id res chain seq x y z
N MET A 1 14.71 3.75 -16.01
CA MET A 1 14.33 2.33 -16.28
C MET A 1 13.59 2.28 -17.62
N ASP A 2 13.90 1.32 -18.50
CA ASP A 2 13.11 1.09 -19.73
C ASP A 2 11.76 0.45 -19.38
N LEU A 3 10.70 1.26 -19.35
CA LEU A 3 9.35 0.84 -18.95
C LEU A 3 8.74 -0.19 -19.91
N LYS A 4 9.11 -0.16 -21.20
CA LYS A 4 8.55 -1.08 -22.19
C LYS A 4 9.19 -2.44 -22.04
N ARG A 5 10.52 -2.51 -22.16
CA ARG A 5 11.24 -3.80 -22.15
C ARG A 5 11.23 -4.48 -20.77
N ARG A 6 11.27 -3.71 -19.67
CA ARG A 6 11.33 -4.29 -18.31
C ARG A 6 9.97 -4.54 -17.68
N LEU A 7 8.95 -3.75 -18.03
CA LEU A 7 7.66 -3.76 -17.33
C LEU A 7 6.44 -3.88 -18.26
N GLY A 8 6.62 -3.80 -19.58
CA GLY A 8 5.48 -3.79 -20.51
C GLY A 8 4.51 -2.63 -20.27
N LEU A 9 5.03 -1.46 -19.89
CA LEU A 9 4.24 -0.25 -19.63
C LEU A 9 4.48 0.80 -20.73
N ASP A 10 3.42 1.51 -21.15
CA ASP A 10 3.57 2.67 -22.04
C ASP A 10 4.10 3.85 -21.19
N PRO A 11 5.19 4.53 -21.61
CA PRO A 11 5.67 5.73 -20.93
C PRO A 11 4.63 6.86 -20.79
N ARG A 12 3.55 6.83 -21.60
CA ARG A 12 2.43 7.77 -21.52
C ARG A 12 1.34 7.34 -20.52
N GLY A 13 1.37 6.11 -20.02
CA GLY A 13 0.45 5.59 -19.03
C GLY A 13 -0.18 4.25 -19.42
N GLY A 14 -0.29 3.34 -18.46
CA GLY A 14 -0.96 2.04 -18.58
C GLY A 14 -0.09 0.93 -19.19
N ASN A 15 -0.71 -0.22 -19.45
CA ASN A 15 -0.05 -1.35 -20.12
C ASN A 15 0.26 -1.02 -21.58
N LEU A 16 1.40 -1.52 -22.06
CA LEU A 16 1.73 -1.52 -23.48
C LEU A 16 0.72 -2.40 -24.22
N ARG A 17 0.11 -1.87 -25.29
CA ARG A 17 -0.76 -2.65 -26.16
C ARG A 17 0.10 -3.50 -27.08
N CYS A 18 0.16 -4.80 -26.78
CA CYS A 18 0.85 -5.77 -27.64
C CYS A 18 0.04 -5.99 -28.92
N GLY A 19 0.46 -5.39 -30.02
CA GLY A 19 -0.14 -5.59 -31.34
C GLY A 19 0.33 -6.92 -31.98
N PRO A 20 -0.27 -7.31 -33.12
CA PRO A 20 0.13 -8.52 -33.84
C PRO A 20 1.63 -8.59 -34.17
N ASP A 21 2.22 -7.47 -34.61
CA ASP A 21 3.64 -7.40 -34.99
C ASP A 21 4.58 -7.59 -33.79
N GLU A 22 4.23 -6.99 -32.64
CA GLU A 22 5.02 -7.13 -31.41
C GLU A 22 4.96 -8.56 -30.90
N ARG A 23 3.76 -9.17 -30.94
CA ARG A 23 3.58 -10.59 -30.59
C ARG A 23 4.36 -11.51 -31.53
N ALA A 24 4.34 -11.25 -32.85
CA ALA A 24 5.13 -12.00 -33.82
C ALA A 24 6.64 -11.88 -33.55
N GLY A 25 7.10 -10.69 -33.15
CA GLY A 25 8.48 -10.47 -32.69
C GLY A 25 8.85 -11.31 -31.47
N LEU A 26 7.97 -11.36 -30.46
CA LEU A 26 8.15 -12.21 -29.27
C LEU A 26 8.19 -13.69 -29.63
N HIS A 27 7.28 -14.16 -30.50
CA HIS A 27 7.25 -15.55 -30.98
C HIS A 27 8.54 -15.91 -31.72
N ARG A 28 9.01 -15.05 -32.63
CA ARG A 28 10.28 -15.25 -33.32
C ARG A 28 11.45 -15.33 -32.33
N SER A 29 11.47 -14.48 -31.29
CA SER A 29 12.49 -14.53 -30.23
C SER A 29 12.45 -15.86 -29.45
N ILE A 30 11.25 -16.33 -29.10
CA ILE A 30 11.04 -17.63 -28.45
C ILE A 30 11.59 -18.76 -29.32
N MET A 31 11.23 -18.80 -30.60
CA MET A 31 11.69 -19.82 -31.54
C MET A 31 13.22 -19.85 -31.68
N ILE A 32 13.85 -18.69 -31.84
CA ILE A 32 15.31 -18.59 -31.91
C ILE A 32 15.94 -19.14 -30.63
N LYS A 33 15.43 -18.76 -29.46
CA LYS A 33 15.98 -19.24 -28.18
C LYS A 33 15.81 -20.75 -28.00
N LEU A 34 14.64 -21.30 -28.35
CA LEU A 34 14.40 -22.75 -28.30
C LEU A 34 15.30 -23.51 -29.28
N ALA A 35 15.53 -22.95 -30.47
CA ALA A 35 16.45 -23.52 -31.47
C ALA A 35 17.91 -23.47 -30.99
N CYS A 36 18.35 -22.38 -30.34
CA CYS A 36 19.68 -22.29 -29.71
C CYS A 36 19.87 -23.32 -28.59
N LEU A 37 18.80 -23.66 -27.85
CA LEU A 37 18.81 -24.73 -26.85
C LEU A 37 18.74 -26.15 -27.46
N GLY A 38 18.54 -26.27 -28.77
CA GLY A 38 18.41 -27.56 -29.45
C GLY A 38 17.08 -28.28 -29.21
N LEU A 39 16.03 -27.54 -28.84
CA LEU A 39 14.69 -28.08 -28.59
C LEU A 39 13.80 -28.08 -29.83
N VAL A 40 14.20 -27.33 -30.86
CA VAL A 40 13.55 -27.32 -32.18
C VAL A 40 14.60 -27.09 -33.26
N GLU A 41 14.38 -27.68 -34.44
CA GLU A 41 15.26 -27.47 -35.59
C GLU A 41 14.90 -26.16 -36.31
N PRO A 42 15.88 -25.32 -36.71
CA PRO A 42 15.61 -24.01 -37.34
C PRO A 42 14.65 -24.09 -38.53
N ALA A 43 14.80 -25.11 -39.37
CA ALA A 43 13.95 -25.34 -40.54
C ALA A 43 12.48 -25.60 -40.18
N ALA A 44 12.23 -26.25 -39.04
CA ALA A 44 10.86 -26.58 -38.61
C ALA A 44 10.06 -25.34 -38.16
N VAL A 45 10.73 -24.22 -37.90
CA VAL A 45 10.13 -22.97 -37.40
C VAL A 45 10.41 -21.76 -38.31
N GLY A 46 10.80 -22.02 -39.57
CA GLY A 46 11.03 -20.98 -40.57
C GLY A 46 12.22 -20.06 -40.26
N LEU A 47 13.27 -20.62 -39.65
CA LEU A 47 14.53 -19.94 -39.33
C LEU A 47 15.72 -20.51 -40.14
N ASP A 48 15.45 -21.04 -41.35
CA ASP A 48 16.45 -21.63 -42.24
C ASP A 48 17.60 -20.65 -42.55
N ASP A 49 17.28 -19.37 -42.72
CA ASP A 49 18.21 -18.27 -42.96
C ASP A 49 19.20 -18.04 -41.80
N LEU A 50 18.85 -18.49 -40.59
CA LEU A 50 19.66 -18.38 -39.38
C LEU A 50 20.27 -19.72 -38.93
N SER A 51 20.09 -20.80 -39.71
CA SER A 51 20.45 -22.16 -39.28
C SER A 51 21.94 -22.32 -38.93
N ASP A 52 22.85 -21.77 -39.74
CA ASP A 52 24.30 -21.81 -39.48
C ASP A 52 24.68 -21.03 -38.21
N LEU A 53 24.04 -19.87 -37.99
CA LEU A 53 24.26 -19.04 -36.80
C LEU A 53 23.77 -19.75 -35.54
N ILE A 54 22.58 -20.33 -35.58
CA ILE A 54 21.99 -21.08 -34.47
C ILE A 54 22.83 -22.33 -34.16
N THR A 55 23.27 -23.05 -35.19
CA THR A 55 24.12 -24.24 -35.02
C THR A 55 25.47 -23.88 -34.41
N THR A 56 26.06 -22.76 -34.83
CA THR A 56 27.29 -22.20 -34.24
C THR A 56 27.06 -21.82 -32.77
N ALA A 57 25.99 -21.08 -32.46
CA ALA A 57 25.63 -20.70 -31.11
C ALA A 57 25.40 -21.94 -30.20
N ARG A 58 24.72 -22.97 -30.72
CA ARG A 58 24.50 -24.25 -30.03
C ARG A 58 25.81 -24.97 -29.73
N SER A 59 26.75 -24.99 -30.68
CA SER A 59 28.09 -25.59 -30.49
C SER A 59 28.91 -24.85 -29.44
N GLN A 60 28.90 -23.51 -29.47
CA GLN A 60 29.56 -22.67 -28.45
C GLN A 60 28.90 -22.82 -27.07
N ALA A 61 27.58 -22.92 -27.00
CA ALA A 61 26.88 -23.16 -25.74
C ALA A 61 27.27 -24.51 -25.10
N ARG A 62 27.53 -25.55 -25.91
CA ARG A 62 28.04 -26.85 -25.43
C ARG A 62 29.45 -26.76 -24.86
N SER A 63 30.34 -25.96 -25.46
CA SER A 63 31.70 -25.78 -24.91
C SER A 63 31.72 -24.93 -23.63
N LEU A 64 30.70 -24.10 -23.42
CA LEU A 64 30.48 -23.31 -22.21
C LEU A 64 29.57 -24.00 -21.18
N ALA A 65 29.15 -25.25 -21.43
CA ALA A 65 28.26 -25.99 -20.55
C ALA A 65 28.85 -26.12 -19.15
N GLY A 66 28.11 -25.62 -18.15
CA GLY A 66 28.53 -25.62 -16.75
C GLY A 66 28.99 -24.25 -16.21
N ARG A 67 29.16 -23.22 -17.06
CA ARG A 67 29.39 -21.85 -16.59
C ARG A 67 28.06 -21.25 -16.09
N LEU A 68 28.02 -20.89 -14.81
CA LEU A 68 26.89 -20.17 -14.21
C LEU A 68 27.00 -18.66 -14.47
N CYS A 69 25.87 -18.00 -14.65
CA CYS A 69 25.84 -16.54 -14.59
C CYS A 69 26.28 -16.05 -13.19
N PRO A 70 26.75 -14.81 -13.03
CA PRO A 70 27.28 -14.32 -11.74
C PRO A 70 26.33 -14.51 -10.55
N ALA A 71 25.03 -14.26 -10.76
CA ALA A 71 24.01 -14.45 -9.73
C ALA A 71 23.88 -15.92 -9.32
N ASP A 72 23.78 -16.83 -10.30
CA ASP A 72 23.67 -18.27 -10.06
C ASP A 72 24.96 -18.83 -9.43
N ALA A 73 26.13 -18.29 -9.79
CA ALA A 73 27.41 -18.64 -9.18
C ALA A 73 27.46 -18.27 -7.68
N ARG A 74 26.95 -17.08 -7.29
CA ARG A 74 26.82 -16.67 -5.88
C ARG A 74 25.91 -17.64 -5.11
N ILE A 75 24.79 -18.03 -5.71
CA ILE A 75 23.83 -18.98 -5.11
C ILE A 75 24.48 -20.38 -4.97
N GLN A 76 25.12 -20.88 -6.03
CA GLN A 76 25.75 -22.20 -5.99
C GLN A 76 26.90 -22.26 -4.98
N ALA A 77 27.73 -21.20 -4.89
CA ALA A 77 28.80 -21.12 -3.89
C ALA A 77 28.27 -21.14 -2.45
N PHE A 78 27.10 -20.52 -2.22
CA PHE A 78 26.39 -20.61 -0.94
C PHE A 78 25.89 -22.04 -0.65
N LEU A 79 25.26 -22.69 -1.62
CA LEU A 79 24.78 -24.08 -1.47
C LEU A 79 25.94 -25.05 -1.25
N ASP A 80 27.02 -24.93 -2.02
CA ASP A 80 28.21 -25.78 -1.93
C ASP A 80 28.85 -25.67 -0.53
N ARG A 81 28.99 -24.45 -0.01
CA ARG A 81 29.52 -24.21 1.33
C ARG A 81 28.61 -24.78 2.41
N THR A 82 27.33 -24.43 2.38
CA THR A 82 26.43 -24.72 3.51
C THR A 82 25.89 -26.15 3.51
N LEU A 83 25.81 -26.82 2.37
CA LEU A 83 25.25 -28.18 2.26
C LEU A 83 26.31 -29.29 2.22
N SER A 84 27.60 -28.97 2.14
CA SER A 84 28.71 -29.94 2.04
C SER A 84 28.70 -31.05 3.10
N GLY A 85 28.19 -30.78 4.31
CA GLY A 85 28.07 -31.74 5.42
C GLY A 85 26.75 -32.51 5.49
N SER A 86 25.85 -32.38 4.51
CA SER A 86 24.47 -32.91 4.59
C SER A 86 24.33 -34.42 4.30
N GLY A 87 25.45 -35.14 4.13
CA GLY A 87 25.46 -36.59 3.92
C GLY A 87 25.17 -37.05 2.47
N GLY A 88 25.30 -36.16 1.48
CA GLY A 88 25.11 -36.46 0.06
C GLY A 88 25.71 -35.37 -0.85
N PRO A 89 25.69 -35.56 -2.18
CA PRO A 89 26.18 -34.55 -3.11
C PRO A 89 25.33 -33.28 -3.03
N VAL A 90 25.97 -32.11 -3.10
CA VAL A 90 25.27 -30.83 -3.10
C VAL A 90 24.50 -30.67 -4.44
N PRO A 91 23.19 -30.41 -4.41
CA PRO A 91 22.41 -30.17 -5.62
C PRO A 91 22.96 -29.00 -6.43
N LYS A 92 23.04 -29.17 -7.76
CA LYS A 92 23.50 -28.13 -8.69
C LYS A 92 22.30 -27.44 -9.33
N LEU A 93 22.36 -26.11 -9.43
CA LEU A 93 21.36 -25.30 -10.14
C LEU A 93 21.23 -25.75 -11.61
N PRO A 94 20.02 -25.69 -12.20
CA PRO A 94 19.83 -25.97 -13.62
C PRO A 94 20.64 -25.00 -14.48
N THR A 95 21.60 -25.50 -15.26
CA THR A 95 22.46 -24.67 -16.14
C THR A 95 21.84 -24.41 -17.51
N SER A 96 20.98 -25.31 -17.99
CA SER A 96 20.30 -25.22 -19.28
C SER A 96 18.86 -24.74 -19.08
N THR A 97 18.69 -23.44 -18.87
CA THR A 97 17.36 -22.81 -18.75
C THR A 97 17.07 -21.90 -19.93
N LEU A 98 15.79 -21.75 -20.29
CA LEU A 98 15.36 -20.66 -21.16
C LEU A 98 15.25 -19.37 -20.33
N VAL A 99 16.23 -18.49 -20.53
CA VAL A 99 16.31 -17.19 -19.87
C VAL A 99 15.27 -16.23 -20.46
N LEU A 100 14.45 -15.67 -19.58
CA LEU A 100 13.45 -14.64 -19.88
C LEU A 100 14.08 -13.26 -19.68
N ASP A 101 14.64 -12.67 -20.73
CA ASP A 101 15.47 -11.44 -20.67
C ASP A 101 14.70 -10.14 -20.98
N HIS A 102 13.40 -10.23 -21.29
CA HIS A 102 12.53 -9.07 -21.45
C HIS A 102 11.05 -9.42 -21.28
N HIS A 103 10.27 -8.40 -20.96
CA HIS A 103 8.84 -8.48 -20.70
C HIS A 103 8.06 -9.00 -21.90
N GLY A 104 7.16 -9.96 -21.63
CA GLY A 104 6.22 -10.52 -22.59
C GLY A 104 6.57 -11.93 -23.07
N LEU A 105 7.84 -12.34 -22.99
CA LEU A 105 8.24 -13.71 -23.34
C LEU A 105 7.52 -14.74 -22.47
N SER A 106 7.56 -14.55 -21.15
CA SER A 106 6.88 -15.41 -20.16
C SER A 106 5.39 -15.56 -20.42
N ARG A 107 4.71 -14.47 -20.81
CA ARG A 107 3.29 -14.42 -21.14
C ARG A 107 2.98 -15.26 -22.36
N GLU A 108 3.72 -15.06 -23.46
CA GLU A 108 3.50 -15.87 -24.67
C GLU A 108 3.85 -17.34 -24.44
N LEU A 109 4.86 -17.64 -23.63
CA LEU A 109 5.22 -19.02 -23.26
C LEU A 109 4.15 -19.76 -22.43
N SER A 110 3.22 -19.02 -21.80
CA SER A 110 2.19 -19.58 -20.91
C SER A 110 0.98 -20.19 -21.62
N LEU A 111 0.92 -20.05 -22.95
CA LEU A 111 -0.14 -20.55 -23.82
C LEU A 111 0.47 -21.22 -25.06
N PRO A 112 -0.27 -22.10 -25.78
CA PRO A 112 0.22 -22.75 -26.98
C PRO A 112 0.49 -21.74 -28.10
N GLU A 113 1.46 -22.02 -28.95
CA GLU A 113 1.84 -21.16 -30.09
C GLU A 113 0.63 -20.72 -30.94
N HIS A 114 -0.23 -21.68 -31.29
CA HIS A 114 -1.42 -21.47 -32.12
C HIS A 114 -2.74 -21.73 -31.36
N GLY A 115 -2.75 -21.51 -30.04
CA GLY A 115 -3.92 -21.78 -29.21
C GLY A 115 -4.19 -20.73 -28.13
N ASP A 116 -5.46 -20.61 -27.77
CA ASP A 116 -5.94 -19.63 -26.78
C ASP A 116 -6.28 -20.27 -25.43
N GLN A 117 -6.04 -21.56 -25.25
CA GLN A 117 -6.23 -22.25 -23.97
C GLN A 117 -5.21 -23.37 -23.76
N HIS A 118 -4.86 -23.62 -22.51
CA HIS A 118 -3.99 -24.72 -22.11
C HIS A 118 -4.41 -25.28 -20.76
N HIS A 119 -4.37 -26.60 -20.61
CA HIS A 119 -4.75 -27.30 -19.39
C HIS A 119 -3.67 -28.27 -18.96
N SER A 120 -3.31 -28.21 -17.69
CA SER A 120 -2.47 -29.16 -16.98
C SER A 120 -3.16 -29.57 -15.67
N PRO A 121 -2.69 -30.64 -14.98
CA PRO A 121 -3.26 -31.04 -13.68
C PRO A 121 -3.19 -29.96 -12.58
N ILE A 122 -2.35 -28.94 -12.75
CA ILE A 122 -2.09 -27.90 -11.73
C ILE A 122 -2.49 -26.48 -12.17
N LEU A 123 -2.80 -26.27 -13.45
CA LEU A 123 -3.06 -24.94 -14.00
C LEU A 123 -3.90 -25.03 -15.27
N SER A 124 -4.92 -24.18 -15.38
CA SER A 124 -5.62 -23.88 -16.62
C SER A 124 -5.41 -22.42 -17.00
N SER A 125 -5.13 -22.17 -18.28
CA SER A 125 -4.78 -20.85 -18.82
C SER A 125 -5.61 -20.53 -20.05
N TRP A 126 -5.98 -19.26 -20.22
CA TRP A 126 -6.71 -18.76 -21.39
C TRP A 126 -6.14 -17.43 -21.86
N ARG A 127 -6.14 -17.23 -23.19
CA ARG A 127 -5.93 -15.93 -23.81
C ARG A 127 -7.23 -15.15 -23.79
N LEU A 128 -7.18 -13.95 -23.21
CA LEU A 128 -8.30 -13.03 -23.23
C LEU A 128 -8.13 -12.02 -24.37
N GLY A 129 -9.24 -11.43 -24.85
CA GLY A 129 -9.18 -10.38 -25.86
C GLY A 129 -8.33 -9.16 -25.44
N ASN A 130 -8.18 -8.94 -24.13
CA ASN A 130 -7.40 -7.85 -23.55
C ASN A 130 -6.23 -8.34 -22.66
N GLY A 131 -5.90 -9.63 -22.61
CA GLY A 131 -4.91 -10.13 -21.64
C GLY A 131 -4.83 -11.65 -21.50
N VAL A 132 -4.60 -12.13 -20.29
CA VAL A 132 -4.50 -13.56 -19.94
C VAL A 132 -5.24 -13.88 -18.64
N LEU A 133 -5.82 -15.07 -18.57
CA LEU A 133 -6.45 -15.64 -17.38
C LEU A 133 -5.74 -16.93 -16.98
N HIS A 134 -5.42 -17.07 -15.70
CA HIS A 134 -4.79 -18.26 -15.15
C HIS A 134 -5.50 -18.74 -13.88
N ASN A 135 -6.04 -19.95 -13.91
CA ASN A 135 -6.68 -20.62 -12.78
C ASN A 135 -5.81 -21.78 -12.29
N PRO A 136 -4.97 -21.58 -11.25
CA PRO A 136 -4.19 -22.65 -10.63
C PRO A 136 -5.09 -23.64 -9.89
N LYS A 137 -4.59 -24.85 -9.61
CA LYS A 137 -5.37 -25.88 -8.89
C LYS A 137 -5.89 -25.36 -7.55
N ASN A 138 -5.02 -24.76 -6.75
CA ASN A 138 -5.39 -24.11 -5.50
C ASN A 138 -5.75 -22.64 -5.77
N ASP A 139 -6.97 -22.23 -5.40
CA ASP A 139 -7.47 -20.88 -5.66
C ASP A 139 -6.96 -19.83 -4.66
N ARG A 140 -6.31 -20.26 -3.57
CA ARG A 140 -5.83 -19.37 -2.50
C ARG A 140 -4.58 -19.93 -1.82
N ARG A 141 -3.90 -19.04 -1.09
CA ARG A 141 -2.75 -19.38 -0.25
C ARG A 141 -3.21 -19.92 1.11
N THR A 142 -2.46 -20.88 1.63
CA THR A 142 -2.52 -21.34 3.03
C THR A 142 -1.36 -20.72 3.80
N THR A 143 -1.59 -20.38 5.07
CA THR A 143 -0.55 -19.82 5.96
C THR A 143 -0.20 -20.75 7.13
N GLN A 144 -1.17 -21.52 7.59
CA GLN A 144 -0.98 -22.47 8.69
C GLN A 144 -0.05 -23.60 8.26
N GLY A 145 1.05 -23.80 8.99
CA GLY A 145 2.00 -24.89 8.73
C GLY A 145 2.62 -24.85 7.33
N SER A 146 2.69 -23.67 6.69
CA SER A 146 3.14 -23.55 5.31
C SER A 146 4.53 -22.92 5.17
N PHE A 147 5.15 -22.43 6.26
CA PHE A 147 6.45 -21.77 6.20
C PHE A 147 7.47 -22.49 7.08
N HIS A 148 8.39 -23.17 6.42
CA HIS A 148 9.46 -23.94 7.04
C HIS A 148 10.81 -23.23 6.83
N VAL A 149 11.73 -23.41 7.76
CA VAL A 149 13.08 -22.85 7.67
C VAL A 149 14.10 -23.96 7.95
N ALA A 150 15.10 -24.07 7.09
CA ALA A 150 16.19 -25.02 7.27
C ALA A 150 17.13 -24.59 8.42
N GLU A 151 17.58 -25.56 9.19
CA GLU A 151 18.64 -25.40 10.18
C GLU A 151 20.01 -25.11 9.53
N GLY A 152 21.04 -24.82 10.34
CA GLY A 152 22.41 -24.61 9.84
C GLY A 152 22.67 -23.23 9.23
N GLY A 153 21.78 -22.26 9.48
CA GLY A 153 21.96 -20.85 9.15
C GLY A 153 21.60 -19.93 10.31
N LEU A 154 20.97 -18.79 10.02
CA LEU A 154 20.43 -17.90 11.08
C LEU A 154 19.43 -18.65 11.99
N PRO A 155 19.21 -18.23 13.25
CA PRO A 155 18.25 -18.89 14.13
C PRO A 155 16.85 -19.02 13.51
N VAL A 156 16.20 -20.17 13.69
CA VAL A 156 14.85 -20.44 13.17
C VAL A 156 13.82 -19.76 14.10
N PRO A 157 12.89 -18.93 13.59
CA PRO A 157 11.85 -18.33 14.43
C PRO A 157 10.92 -19.40 15.01
N HIS A 158 10.41 -19.19 16.23
CA HIS A 158 9.50 -20.15 16.89
C HIS A 158 8.26 -20.52 16.07
N ASP A 159 7.69 -19.54 15.36
CA ASP A 159 6.45 -19.72 14.60
C ASP A 159 6.66 -20.42 13.23
N LYS A 160 7.88 -20.91 12.95
CA LYS A 160 8.25 -21.66 11.74
C LYS A 160 8.65 -23.08 12.09
N TYR A 161 8.42 -24.00 11.15
CA TYR A 161 8.89 -25.38 11.29
C TYR A 161 10.40 -25.45 11.08
N SER A 162 11.13 -26.08 12.02
CA SER A 162 12.59 -26.21 12.00
C SER A 162 13.01 -27.48 11.29
N VAL A 163 13.46 -27.35 10.05
CA VAL A 163 13.73 -28.50 9.18
C VAL A 163 15.22 -28.84 9.20
N PRO A 164 15.61 -30.10 9.46
CA PRO A 164 17.00 -30.52 9.39
C PRO A 164 17.63 -30.21 8.02
N LEU A 165 18.88 -29.74 8.02
CA LEU A 165 19.54 -29.29 6.80
C LEU A 165 19.65 -30.39 5.72
N ALA A 166 19.84 -31.64 6.13
CA ALA A 166 19.86 -32.79 5.21
C ALA A 166 18.51 -33.03 4.52
N VAL A 167 17.38 -32.73 5.18
CA VAL A 167 16.04 -32.81 4.59
C VAL A 167 15.88 -31.70 3.54
N PHE A 168 16.33 -30.48 3.84
CA PHE A 168 16.35 -29.39 2.86
C PHE A 168 17.20 -29.74 1.63
N ALA A 169 18.38 -30.31 1.81
CA ALA A 169 19.24 -30.74 0.70
C ALA A 169 18.54 -31.77 -0.21
N ARG A 170 17.82 -32.74 0.36
CA ARG A 170 17.03 -33.73 -0.39
C ARG A 170 15.82 -33.10 -1.10
N LEU A 171 15.12 -32.17 -0.44
CA LEU A 171 14.04 -31.40 -1.07
C LEU A 171 14.54 -30.57 -2.25
N LEU A 172 15.70 -29.93 -2.11
CA LEU A 172 16.35 -29.15 -3.17
C LEU A 172 16.77 -30.06 -4.33
N ALA A 173 17.35 -31.22 -4.05
CA ALA A 173 17.67 -32.22 -5.08
C ALA A 173 16.42 -32.63 -5.87
N ALA A 174 15.32 -32.93 -5.17
CA ALA A 174 14.05 -33.26 -5.80
C ALA A 174 13.43 -32.09 -6.58
N ALA A 175 13.64 -30.85 -6.13
CA ALA A 175 13.14 -29.65 -6.82
C ALA A 175 13.78 -29.47 -8.21
N PHE A 176 15.04 -29.89 -8.37
CA PHE A 176 15.74 -29.88 -9.67
C PHE A 176 15.50 -31.12 -10.53
N ALA A 177 14.75 -32.10 -10.03
CA ALA A 177 14.32 -33.29 -10.77
C ALA A 177 12.78 -33.38 -10.86
N PRO A 178 12.10 -32.37 -11.44
CA PRO A 178 10.65 -32.42 -11.64
C PRO A 178 10.27 -33.52 -12.64
N PRO A 179 9.04 -34.06 -12.55
CA PRO A 179 8.54 -34.99 -13.56
C PRO A 179 8.42 -34.30 -14.92
N LYS A 180 8.54 -35.08 -16.01
CA LYS A 180 8.55 -34.56 -17.38
C LYS A 180 7.32 -33.72 -17.70
N GLU A 181 6.15 -34.10 -17.21
CA GLU A 181 4.90 -33.37 -17.44
C GLU A 181 4.97 -31.92 -16.95
N LEU A 182 5.74 -31.66 -15.88
CA LEU A 182 5.90 -30.33 -15.30
C LEU A 182 6.94 -29.49 -16.07
N LEU A 183 7.90 -30.14 -16.73
CA LEU A 183 8.90 -29.49 -17.59
C LEU A 183 8.32 -29.07 -18.95
N ARG A 184 7.20 -29.66 -19.38
CA ARG A 184 6.58 -29.37 -20.67
C ARG A 184 6.14 -27.92 -20.75
N LEU A 185 6.64 -27.23 -21.77
CA LEU A 185 6.35 -25.84 -22.05
C LEU A 185 5.00 -25.69 -22.76
N PRO A 186 4.04 -24.90 -22.24
CA PRO A 186 2.72 -24.72 -22.84
C PRO A 186 2.76 -24.28 -24.31
N PHE A 187 3.70 -23.39 -24.66
CA PHE A 187 3.95 -22.93 -26.03
C PHE A 187 4.08 -24.07 -27.04
N SER A 188 4.80 -25.12 -26.67
CA SER A 188 5.08 -26.28 -27.51
C SER A 188 4.03 -27.39 -27.44
N ALA A 189 2.89 -27.17 -26.76
CA ALA A 189 1.90 -28.22 -26.52
C ALA A 189 1.32 -28.84 -27.81
N GLY A 190 1.29 -28.08 -28.91
CA GLY A 190 0.84 -28.56 -30.23
C GLY A 190 1.94 -29.15 -31.11
N TRP A 191 3.19 -29.20 -30.65
CA TRP A 191 4.32 -29.69 -31.44
C TRP A 191 4.38 -31.22 -31.46
N PRO A 192 5.00 -31.82 -32.49
CA PRO A 192 5.23 -33.28 -32.52
C PRO A 192 6.01 -33.78 -31.30
N VAL A 193 6.97 -32.98 -30.83
CA VAL A 193 7.74 -33.23 -29.61
C VAL A 193 7.68 -31.95 -28.75
N PRO A 194 6.92 -31.96 -27.64
CA PRO A 194 6.88 -30.84 -26.72
C PRO A 194 8.25 -30.56 -26.11
N ALA A 195 8.59 -29.28 -25.96
CA ALA A 195 9.81 -28.85 -25.30
C ALA A 195 9.72 -29.06 -23.79
N GLU A 196 10.71 -29.74 -23.21
CA GLU A 196 10.79 -30.05 -21.77
C GLU A 196 12.02 -29.35 -21.19
N LEU A 197 11.82 -28.30 -20.37
CA LEU A 197 12.91 -27.48 -19.84
C LEU A 197 12.54 -26.69 -18.58
N PHE A 198 13.56 -26.13 -17.94
CA PHE A 198 13.42 -25.07 -16.95
C PHE A 198 13.42 -23.69 -17.62
N LEU A 199 12.64 -22.78 -17.05
CA LEU A 199 12.65 -21.35 -17.32
C LEU A 199 13.39 -20.64 -16.18
N SER A 200 14.01 -19.49 -16.49
CA SER A 200 14.58 -18.64 -15.45
C SER A 200 14.35 -17.14 -15.67
N LEU A 201 14.21 -16.39 -14.56
CA LEU A 201 13.95 -14.95 -14.53
C LEU A 201 14.88 -14.26 -13.54
N HIS A 202 15.39 -13.08 -13.89
CA HIS A 202 16.20 -12.24 -13.01
C HIS A 202 15.41 -11.00 -12.59
N LEU A 203 15.34 -10.75 -11.29
CA LEU A 203 14.63 -9.61 -10.69
C LEU A 203 15.60 -8.72 -9.90
N ARG A 204 15.31 -7.42 -9.82
CA ARG A 204 16.03 -6.44 -9.00
C ARG A 204 15.07 -5.63 -8.11
N PRO A 205 14.38 -6.26 -7.13
CA PRO A 205 13.38 -5.57 -6.33
C PRO A 205 14.00 -4.51 -5.40
N LEU A 206 13.24 -3.45 -5.14
CA LEU A 206 13.60 -2.37 -4.23
C LEU A 206 13.66 -2.88 -2.78
N VAL A 207 14.71 -2.48 -2.04
CA VAL A 207 14.89 -2.79 -0.62
C VAL A 207 14.98 -1.52 0.22
N MET A 208 15.60 -0.46 -0.30
CA MET A 208 15.66 0.84 0.36
C MET A 208 15.35 1.92 -0.67
N PRO A 209 14.35 2.80 -0.44
CA PRO A 209 14.08 3.90 -1.35
C PRO A 209 15.26 4.86 -1.38
N ALA A 210 15.41 5.59 -2.48
CA ALA A 210 16.39 6.67 -2.56
C ALA A 210 16.08 7.75 -1.53
N VAL A 211 17.12 8.42 -1.07
CA VAL A 211 17.04 9.71 -0.37
C VAL A 211 17.62 10.74 -1.34
N PRO A 212 16.77 11.39 -2.17
CA PRO A 212 17.23 12.24 -3.26
C PRO A 212 18.28 13.26 -2.82
N GLY A 213 19.42 13.30 -3.52
CA GLY A 213 20.57 14.17 -3.20
C GLY A 213 21.52 13.65 -2.11
N VAL A 214 21.24 12.49 -1.50
CA VAL A 214 22.00 11.97 -0.35
C VAL A 214 22.54 10.56 -0.62
N ILE A 215 21.65 9.61 -0.87
CA ILE A 215 21.95 8.21 -1.16
C ILE A 215 20.96 7.66 -2.17
N ASP A 216 21.45 6.89 -3.13
CA ASP A 216 20.63 6.24 -4.15
C ASP A 216 19.81 5.07 -3.58
N GLU A 217 18.79 4.67 -4.34
CA GLU A 217 18.00 3.48 -4.00
C GLU A 217 18.86 2.22 -3.97
N ARG A 218 18.49 1.28 -3.10
CA ARG A 218 19.16 -0.03 -3.01
C ARG A 218 18.22 -1.15 -3.41
N ARG A 219 18.73 -2.07 -4.21
CA ARG A 219 18.04 -3.24 -4.78
C ARG A 219 18.85 -4.50 -4.52
N MET A 220 18.17 -5.56 -4.12
CA MET A 220 18.75 -6.90 -4.15
C MET A 220 18.61 -7.50 -5.55
N GLU A 221 19.22 -8.65 -5.80
CA GLU A 221 18.91 -9.47 -6.98
C GLU A 221 18.24 -10.78 -6.57
N ILE A 222 17.32 -11.29 -7.39
CA ILE A 222 16.67 -12.58 -7.18
C ILE A 222 16.68 -13.38 -8.48
N ARG A 223 17.07 -14.66 -8.40
CA ARG A 223 16.97 -15.64 -9.48
C ARG A 223 15.78 -16.56 -9.25
N VAL A 224 14.84 -16.57 -10.19
CA VAL A 224 13.64 -17.42 -10.11
C VAL A 224 13.75 -18.55 -11.12
N PHE A 225 13.58 -19.79 -10.67
CA PHE A 225 13.56 -20.99 -11.48
C PHE A 225 12.19 -21.65 -11.42
N ALA A 226 11.65 -21.99 -12.59
CA ALA A 226 10.37 -22.68 -12.69
C ALA A 226 10.40 -23.70 -13.83
N PRO A 227 9.79 -24.88 -13.68
CA PRO A 227 9.52 -25.78 -14.80
C PRO A 227 8.66 -25.12 -15.88
N GLY A 228 8.79 -25.58 -17.14
CA GLY A 228 8.12 -24.99 -18.31
C GLY A 228 6.62 -24.74 -18.15
N THR A 229 5.87 -25.66 -17.50
CA THR A 229 4.42 -25.52 -17.27
C THR A 229 4.05 -24.29 -16.45
N LEU A 230 4.99 -23.74 -15.67
CA LEU A 230 4.79 -22.60 -14.77
C LEU A 230 5.25 -21.26 -15.35
N ALA A 231 5.30 -21.12 -16.69
CA ALA A 231 5.63 -19.86 -17.36
C ALA A 231 4.77 -18.67 -16.88
N SER A 232 3.49 -18.91 -16.58
CA SER A 232 2.58 -17.89 -16.04
C SER A 232 3.01 -17.34 -14.68
N ASN A 233 3.68 -18.15 -13.84
CA ASN A 233 4.22 -17.66 -12.56
C ASN A 233 5.37 -16.68 -12.77
N LEU A 234 6.17 -16.88 -13.82
CA LEU A 234 7.24 -15.95 -14.19
C LEU A 234 6.67 -14.68 -14.82
N ASP A 235 5.64 -14.76 -15.67
CA ASP A 235 4.90 -13.57 -16.17
C ASP A 235 4.35 -12.75 -15.01
N PHE A 236 3.74 -13.41 -14.03
CA PHE A 236 3.23 -12.75 -12.83
C PHE A 236 4.33 -12.01 -12.06
N LEU A 237 5.45 -12.66 -11.75
CA LEU A 237 6.54 -12.04 -10.97
C LEU A 237 7.23 -10.92 -11.76
N GLU A 238 7.47 -11.13 -13.05
CA GLU A 238 8.01 -10.14 -13.96
C GLU A 238 7.09 -8.91 -14.06
N SER A 239 5.79 -9.12 -14.17
CA SER A 239 4.79 -8.05 -14.25
C SER A 239 4.74 -7.20 -12.97
N VAL A 240 5.02 -7.78 -11.80
CA VAL A 240 4.99 -7.09 -10.50
C VAL A 240 6.32 -6.38 -10.20
N PHE A 241 7.46 -7.05 -10.41
CA PHE A 241 8.78 -6.60 -9.94
C PHE A 241 9.75 -6.17 -11.05
N GLY A 242 9.39 -6.38 -12.32
CA GLY A 242 10.16 -6.02 -13.50
C GLY A 242 11.25 -7.02 -13.88
N ASN A 243 11.55 -7.07 -15.18
CA ASN A 243 12.62 -7.90 -15.75
C ASN A 243 13.98 -7.20 -15.63
N ALA A 244 14.97 -7.87 -15.04
CA ALA A 244 16.34 -7.36 -14.90
C ALA A 244 17.25 -7.64 -16.10
N GLY A 245 16.78 -8.37 -17.11
CA GLY A 245 17.51 -8.74 -18.31
C GLY A 245 18.12 -10.14 -18.25
N ASP A 246 18.95 -10.45 -19.25
CA ASP A 246 19.75 -11.68 -19.26
C ASP A 246 20.87 -11.60 -18.21
N PRO A 247 20.88 -12.47 -17.17
CA PRO A 247 21.85 -12.41 -16.10
C PRO A 247 23.28 -12.81 -16.55
N ASN A 248 23.46 -13.37 -17.76
CA ASN A 248 24.78 -13.67 -18.31
C ASN A 248 25.50 -12.42 -18.83
N LEU A 249 24.76 -11.32 -19.08
CA LEU A 249 25.34 -10.08 -19.56
C LEU A 249 25.93 -9.29 -18.38
N PRO A 250 27.19 -8.81 -18.46
CA PRO A 250 27.78 -8.00 -17.39
C PRO A 250 26.98 -6.74 -17.06
N ALA A 251 26.28 -6.16 -18.04
CA ALA A 251 25.36 -5.05 -17.81
C ALA A 251 24.24 -5.34 -16.79
N ASN A 252 23.90 -6.60 -16.57
CA ASN A 252 22.87 -7.04 -15.63
C ASN A 252 23.47 -7.73 -14.38
N ASP A 253 24.79 -7.83 -14.27
CA ASP A 253 25.42 -8.36 -13.06
C ASP A 253 25.35 -7.33 -11.92
N ALA A 254 24.59 -7.69 -10.88
CA ALA A 254 24.46 -6.91 -9.66
C ALA A 254 25.82 -6.53 -9.02
N GLY A 255 26.84 -7.38 -9.17
CA GLY A 255 28.18 -7.13 -8.63
C GLY A 255 28.89 -5.93 -9.25
N LEU A 256 28.54 -5.57 -10.49
CA LEU A 256 29.09 -4.41 -11.20
C LEU A 256 28.27 -3.13 -10.97
N ASP A 257 27.05 -3.25 -10.43
CA ASP A 257 26.15 -2.14 -10.05
C ASP A 257 26.31 -1.79 -8.56
N VAL A 258 27.51 -1.34 -8.19
CA VAL A 258 27.93 -1.08 -6.80
C VAL A 258 27.16 0.05 -6.11
N GLU A 259 26.57 0.95 -6.90
CA GLU A 259 25.78 2.08 -6.40
C GLU A 259 24.40 1.63 -5.89
N HIS A 260 23.78 0.66 -6.56
CA HIS A 260 22.41 0.25 -6.25
C HIS A 260 22.30 -1.14 -5.64
N TRP A 261 23.29 -2.03 -5.76
CA TRP A 261 23.19 -3.36 -5.16
C TRP A 261 23.31 -3.32 -3.63
N THR A 262 22.47 -4.10 -2.95
CA THR A 262 22.52 -4.33 -1.49
C THR A 262 23.69 -5.22 -1.06
N GLY A 263 24.25 -5.99 -1.99
CA GLY A 263 25.21 -7.06 -1.69
C GLY A 263 24.55 -8.39 -1.32
N THR A 264 23.23 -8.53 -1.52
CA THR A 264 22.46 -9.75 -1.24
C THR A 264 21.90 -10.39 -2.50
N THR A 265 21.76 -11.71 -2.48
CA THR A 265 21.29 -12.51 -3.62
C THR A 265 20.22 -13.50 -3.13
N GLY A 266 19.08 -13.49 -3.82
CA GLY A 266 17.96 -14.37 -3.56
C GLY A 266 17.77 -15.45 -4.62
N CYS A 267 17.18 -16.58 -4.25
CA CYS A 267 16.77 -17.64 -5.15
C CYS A 267 15.37 -18.15 -4.81
N ILE A 268 14.50 -18.29 -5.81
CA ILE A 268 13.16 -18.85 -5.68
C ILE A 268 13.01 -20.01 -6.67
N ILE A 269 12.60 -21.18 -6.21
CA ILE A 269 12.42 -22.38 -7.03
C ILE A 269 10.98 -22.87 -6.88
N LEU A 270 10.22 -22.90 -7.98
CA LEU A 270 8.86 -23.43 -7.99
C LEU A 270 8.89 -24.94 -8.24
N ALA A 271 8.39 -25.72 -7.28
CA ALA A 271 8.46 -27.18 -7.28
C ALA A 271 7.19 -27.81 -6.67
N PRO A 272 6.00 -27.63 -7.30
CA PRO A 272 4.74 -28.13 -6.76
C PRO A 272 4.68 -29.65 -6.57
N HIS A 273 5.56 -30.42 -7.22
CA HIS A 273 5.64 -31.87 -7.08
C HIS A 273 6.20 -32.34 -5.72
N LEU A 274 6.85 -31.46 -4.95
CA LEU A 274 7.43 -31.82 -3.65
C LEU A 274 6.40 -32.30 -2.62
N ILE A 275 5.12 -31.92 -2.77
CA ILE A 275 4.04 -32.39 -1.90
C ILE A 275 3.80 -33.90 -1.98
N GLY A 276 4.34 -34.57 -3.02
CA GLY A 276 4.25 -36.01 -3.19
C GLY A 276 5.30 -36.81 -2.41
N LEU A 277 6.32 -36.15 -1.85
CA LEU A 277 7.45 -36.83 -1.21
C LEU A 277 7.08 -37.35 0.19
N ARG A 278 7.62 -38.52 0.55
CA ARG A 278 7.40 -39.14 1.86
C ARG A 278 8.40 -38.62 2.89
N LYS A 279 7.95 -38.46 4.13
CA LYS A 279 8.79 -38.01 5.25
C LYS A 279 10.01 -38.92 5.46
N ARG A 280 9.79 -40.24 5.39
CA ARG A 280 10.83 -41.26 5.54
C ARG A 280 11.91 -41.14 4.47
N ASP A 281 11.51 -40.99 3.21
CA ASP A 281 12.45 -40.93 2.07
C ASP A 281 13.27 -39.62 2.09
N LEU A 282 12.72 -38.57 2.69
CA LEU A 282 13.43 -37.34 3.03
C LEU A 282 14.37 -37.48 4.25
N GLY A 283 14.34 -38.62 4.93
CA GLY A 283 15.14 -38.95 6.11
C GLY A 283 14.73 -38.22 7.39
N LEU A 284 13.44 -37.90 7.54
CA LEU A 284 12.90 -37.51 8.84
C LEU A 284 12.87 -38.72 9.80
N PRO A 285 12.98 -38.51 11.11
CA PRO A 285 12.98 -39.60 12.09
C PRO A 285 11.61 -40.25 12.23
N HIS A 286 11.60 -41.52 12.64
CA HIS A 286 10.39 -42.15 13.18
C HIS A 286 9.95 -41.39 14.45
N ARG A 287 8.65 -41.36 14.75
CA ARG A 287 8.06 -40.59 15.87
C ARG A 287 8.73 -40.87 17.22
N ASP A 288 9.16 -42.11 17.43
CA ASP A 288 9.82 -42.56 18.66
C ASP A 288 11.24 -42.01 18.83
N ALA A 289 11.90 -41.66 17.73
CA ALA A 289 13.22 -41.05 17.70
C ALA A 289 13.17 -39.51 17.51
N ALA A 290 11.98 -38.94 17.34
CA ALA A 290 11.79 -37.51 17.11
C ALA A 290 11.87 -36.70 18.41
N THR A 291 12.28 -35.44 18.32
CA THR A 291 12.18 -34.49 19.44
C THR A 291 10.72 -34.05 19.68
N ALA A 292 10.45 -33.41 20.82
CA ALA A 292 9.13 -32.85 21.09
C ALA A 292 8.71 -31.82 20.01
N ARG A 293 9.64 -30.95 19.60
CA ARG A 293 9.43 -29.97 18.52
C ARG A 293 9.12 -30.65 17.19
N GLN A 294 9.92 -31.64 16.79
CA GLN A 294 9.68 -32.38 15.55
C GLN A 294 8.31 -33.07 15.53
N ARG A 295 7.86 -33.62 16.65
CA ARG A 295 6.50 -34.18 16.76
C ARG A 295 5.41 -33.13 16.63
N ALA A 296 5.58 -31.98 17.29
CA ALA A 296 4.60 -30.88 17.25
C ALA A 296 4.47 -30.26 15.85
N GLU A 297 5.58 -30.16 15.13
CA GLU A 297 5.65 -29.60 13.77
C GLU A 297 5.34 -30.64 12.67
N GLY A 298 5.11 -31.90 13.05
CA GLY A 298 4.87 -32.99 12.10
C GLY A 298 6.10 -33.39 11.28
N LEU A 299 7.31 -33.03 11.73
CA LEU A 299 8.61 -33.38 11.15
C LEU A 299 9.12 -34.75 11.63
N CYS A 300 8.21 -35.71 11.70
CA CYS A 300 8.47 -37.12 11.95
C CYS A 300 7.37 -37.95 11.29
N TRP A 301 7.59 -39.26 11.16
CA TRP A 301 6.60 -40.20 10.63
C TRP A 301 6.33 -41.33 11.61
N ALA A 302 5.09 -41.82 11.63
CA ALA A 302 4.68 -43.05 12.31
C ALA A 302 4.36 -44.17 11.31
N SER A 303 3.92 -43.82 10.09
CA SER A 303 3.78 -44.73 8.96
C SER A 303 4.69 -44.37 7.80
N ASP A 304 5.16 -45.39 7.08
CA ASP A 304 6.12 -45.28 5.97
C ASP A 304 5.61 -44.45 4.78
N ASP A 305 4.29 -44.34 4.62
CA ASP A 305 3.62 -43.67 3.50
C ASP A 305 3.28 -42.19 3.77
N GLU A 306 3.56 -41.69 4.98
CA GLU A 306 3.27 -40.31 5.34
C GLU A 306 3.98 -39.30 4.45
N ARG A 307 3.20 -38.43 3.81
CA ARG A 307 3.71 -37.34 2.98
C ARG A 307 4.26 -36.20 3.82
N TYR A 308 5.30 -35.56 3.31
CA TYR A 308 5.83 -34.34 3.89
C TYR A 308 4.75 -33.25 3.92
N ASN A 309 4.64 -32.55 5.05
CA ASN A 309 3.56 -31.61 5.36
C ASN A 309 2.12 -32.15 5.13
N GLY A 310 1.93 -33.47 5.21
CA GLY A 310 0.65 -34.11 4.91
C GLY A 310 0.23 -34.00 3.44
N GLY A 311 1.14 -33.66 2.54
CA GLY A 311 0.84 -33.38 1.13
C GLY A 311 0.23 -32.00 0.87
N ASN A 312 0.25 -31.11 1.86
CA ASN A 312 -0.18 -29.72 1.72
C ASN A 312 0.94 -28.84 1.14
N ALA A 313 0.54 -27.71 0.55
CA ALA A 313 1.47 -26.67 0.10
C ALA A 313 2.36 -26.16 1.23
N PHE A 314 3.64 -25.93 0.92
CA PHE A 314 4.60 -25.31 1.82
C PHE A 314 5.63 -24.51 1.04
N LYS A 315 6.33 -23.62 1.76
CA LYS A 315 7.62 -23.08 1.35
C LYS A 315 8.68 -23.41 2.38
N ILE A 316 9.91 -23.66 1.92
CA ILE A 316 11.05 -23.90 2.80
C ILE A 316 12.24 -23.04 2.39
N THR A 317 12.82 -22.34 3.36
CA THR A 317 13.89 -21.37 3.13
C THR A 317 15.18 -21.76 3.85
N HIS A 318 16.32 -21.63 3.17
CA HIS A 318 17.66 -21.68 3.76
C HIS A 318 18.39 -20.36 3.55
N ARG A 319 19.03 -19.83 4.60
CA ARG A 319 19.63 -18.49 4.60
C ARG A 319 20.66 -18.29 5.71
N THR A 320 21.62 -17.40 5.48
CA THR A 320 22.71 -17.06 6.41
C THR A 320 22.97 -15.55 6.42
N ALA A 321 23.76 -15.06 7.38
CA ALA A 321 24.20 -13.67 7.44
C ALA A 321 25.11 -13.23 6.27
N ASP A 322 25.60 -14.18 5.45
CA ASP A 322 26.37 -13.89 4.23
C ASP A 322 25.54 -13.18 3.14
N GLY A 323 24.21 -13.05 3.34
CA GLY A 323 23.33 -12.31 2.44
C GLY A 323 22.76 -13.14 1.30
N VAL A 324 22.75 -14.47 1.41
CA VAL A 324 22.11 -15.37 0.43
C VAL A 324 20.92 -16.09 1.06
N ILE A 325 19.80 -16.10 0.33
CA ILE A 325 18.53 -16.74 0.72
C ILE A 325 18.00 -17.59 -0.44
N VAL A 326 17.68 -18.86 -0.18
CA VAL A 326 17.15 -19.81 -1.17
C VAL A 326 15.83 -20.39 -0.66
N THR A 327 14.77 -20.27 -1.46
CA THR A 327 13.44 -20.77 -1.09
C THR A 327 12.86 -21.70 -2.15
N LEU A 328 12.33 -22.84 -1.70
CA LEU A 328 11.51 -23.75 -2.51
C LEU A 328 10.04 -23.49 -2.21
N ILE A 329 9.20 -23.44 -3.25
CA ILE A 329 7.75 -23.28 -3.13
C ILE A 329 7.06 -24.52 -3.72
N ALA A 330 6.38 -25.28 -2.87
CA ALA A 330 5.66 -26.50 -3.23
C ALA A 330 4.18 -26.24 -3.57
N ASP A 331 3.93 -25.22 -4.40
CA ASP A 331 2.62 -24.85 -4.94
C ASP A 331 2.83 -23.87 -6.12
N ASN A 332 1.80 -23.65 -6.95
CA ASN A 332 1.86 -22.73 -8.07
C ASN A 332 0.87 -21.54 -7.99
N TYR A 333 0.15 -21.35 -6.89
CA TYR A 333 -0.65 -20.15 -6.70
C TYR A 333 0.26 -18.90 -6.64
N PHE A 334 -0.03 -17.92 -7.50
CA PHE A 334 0.78 -16.72 -7.73
C PHE A 334 1.13 -15.94 -6.45
N GLY A 335 0.22 -15.94 -5.46
CA GLY A 335 0.43 -15.23 -4.20
C GLY A 335 1.64 -15.73 -3.39
N TYR A 336 2.06 -17.00 -3.55
CA TYR A 336 3.28 -17.49 -2.88
C TYR A 336 4.53 -16.81 -3.44
N GLY A 337 4.66 -16.73 -4.77
CA GLY A 337 5.79 -16.07 -5.41
C GLY A 337 5.89 -14.60 -5.02
N LYS A 338 4.76 -13.86 -5.09
CA LYS A 338 4.70 -12.45 -4.65
C LYS A 338 5.26 -12.27 -3.23
N LYS A 339 4.74 -13.08 -2.30
CA LYS A 339 5.08 -12.97 -0.88
C LYS A 339 6.45 -13.55 -0.55
N GLU A 340 7.04 -14.37 -1.43
CA GLU A 340 8.42 -14.81 -1.28
C GLU A 340 9.40 -13.71 -1.69
N VAL A 341 9.12 -12.94 -2.76
CA VAL A 341 9.90 -11.72 -3.05
C VAL A 341 9.84 -10.76 -1.85
N LYS A 342 8.65 -10.55 -1.25
CA LYS A 342 8.50 -9.78 0.01
C LYS A 342 9.40 -10.32 1.12
N THR A 343 9.44 -11.63 1.31
CA THR A 343 10.25 -12.30 2.35
C THR A 343 11.74 -12.04 2.15
N GLN A 344 12.22 -12.09 0.90
CA GLN A 344 13.62 -11.87 0.56
C GLN A 344 14.03 -10.38 0.64
N ILE A 345 13.11 -9.46 0.33
CA ILE A 345 13.28 -8.02 0.60
C ILE A 345 13.42 -7.80 2.12
N SER A 346 12.52 -8.38 2.92
CA SER A 346 12.57 -8.27 4.39
C SER A 346 13.86 -8.83 4.97
N PHE A 347 14.31 -9.99 4.50
CA PHE A 347 15.60 -10.56 4.89
C PHE A 347 16.76 -9.60 4.58
N THR A 348 16.75 -8.98 3.39
CA THR A 348 17.80 -8.04 2.98
C THR A 348 17.78 -6.75 3.81
N ALA A 349 16.60 -6.17 4.05
CA ALA A 349 16.45 -4.96 4.86
C ALA A 349 17.03 -5.15 6.27
N ASN A 350 16.71 -6.30 6.90
CA ASN A 350 17.24 -6.67 8.21
C ASN A 350 18.77 -6.82 8.23
N LEU A 351 19.36 -7.50 7.24
CA LEU A 351 20.81 -7.71 7.19
C LEU A 351 21.60 -6.45 6.83
N MET A 352 21.05 -5.59 5.97
CA MET A 352 21.76 -4.39 5.51
C MET A 352 21.67 -3.25 6.52
N GLY A 353 20.61 -3.20 7.32
CA GLY A 353 20.26 -2.05 8.15
C GLY A 353 19.81 -0.84 7.32
N LEU A 354 19.55 0.28 8.00
CA LEU A 354 18.97 1.54 7.49
C LEU A 354 17.55 1.45 6.93
N ALA A 355 17.14 0.29 6.42
CA ALA A 355 15.87 0.09 5.75
C ALA A 355 14.93 -0.82 6.54
N GLU A 356 13.63 -0.64 6.29
CA GLU A 356 12.59 -1.55 6.74
C GLU A 356 11.82 -2.08 5.52
N GLU A 357 11.42 -3.34 5.58
CA GLU A 357 10.38 -3.88 4.70
C GLU A 357 9.06 -3.89 5.48
N GLU A 358 8.00 -3.33 4.92
CA GLU A 358 6.75 -3.14 5.62
C GLU A 358 5.56 -3.72 4.85
N HIS A 359 4.64 -4.32 5.60
CA HIS A 359 3.32 -4.66 5.10
C HIS A 359 2.37 -3.49 5.33
N ALA A 360 2.48 -2.49 4.45
CA ALA A 360 1.83 -1.19 4.62
C ALA A 360 1.15 -0.71 3.34
N GLY A 361 0.07 0.05 3.51
CA GLY A 361 -0.56 0.87 2.46
C GLY A 361 -0.35 2.35 2.76
N GLY A 362 -0.51 3.22 1.78
CA GLY A 362 -0.21 4.64 2.00
C GLY A 362 -0.61 5.55 0.86
N ALA A 363 -0.93 6.79 1.19
CA ALA A 363 -1.30 7.82 0.22
C ALA A 363 -0.91 9.22 0.68
N LEU A 364 -0.47 10.03 -0.27
CA LEU A 364 -0.39 11.47 -0.12
C LEU A 364 -1.76 12.08 -0.43
N ALA A 365 -2.47 12.52 0.60
CA ALA A 365 -3.83 13.05 0.49
C ALA A 365 -3.84 14.58 0.50
N PHE A 366 -4.52 15.19 -0.48
CA PHE A 366 -4.70 16.64 -0.60
C PHE A 366 -6.16 17.01 -0.37
N ALA A 367 -6.43 17.90 0.58
CA ALA A 367 -7.79 18.35 0.83
C ALA A 367 -8.34 19.11 -0.38
N SER A 368 -9.55 18.72 -0.81
CA SER A 368 -10.25 19.28 -1.95
C SER A 368 -11.58 19.92 -1.53
N TYR A 369 -11.98 20.97 -2.24
CA TYR A 369 -13.18 21.76 -1.96
C TYR A 369 -13.91 22.20 -3.21
N HIS A 370 -15.24 22.28 -3.15
CA HIS A 370 -16.04 22.98 -4.15
C HIS A 370 -15.82 24.48 -3.92
N LEU A 371 -15.40 25.24 -4.94
CA LEU A 371 -15.03 26.65 -4.80
C LEU A 371 -16.20 27.62 -4.98
N GLY A 372 -17.26 27.19 -5.67
CA GLY A 372 -18.42 28.03 -5.97
C GLY A 372 -18.49 28.31 -7.47
N GLU A 373 -19.16 29.39 -7.84
CA GLU A 373 -19.22 29.87 -9.23
C GLU A 373 -18.09 30.85 -9.55
N ARG A 374 -17.65 31.64 -8.56
CA ARG A 374 -16.55 32.59 -8.68
C ARG A 374 -15.53 32.34 -7.58
N PHE A 375 -14.24 32.39 -7.90
CA PHE A 375 -13.16 32.12 -6.96
C PHE A 375 -11.94 32.99 -7.24
N VAL A 376 -11.41 33.62 -6.19
CA VAL A 376 -10.11 34.29 -6.17
C VAL A 376 -9.32 33.70 -5.01
N ALA A 377 -8.06 33.36 -5.24
CA ALA A 377 -7.19 32.85 -4.17
C ALA A 377 -7.04 33.91 -3.06
N SER A 378 -7.26 33.52 -1.81
CA SER A 378 -7.23 34.43 -0.67
C SER A 378 -6.90 33.70 0.65
N GLY A 379 -6.59 34.48 1.69
CA GLY A 379 -6.34 33.97 3.03
C GLY A 379 -5.19 32.96 3.04
N PRO A 380 -5.34 31.76 3.66
CA PRO A 380 -4.24 30.80 3.78
C PRO A 380 -3.64 30.31 2.44
N ILE A 381 -4.30 30.55 1.30
CA ILE A 381 -3.76 30.23 -0.03
C ILE A 381 -2.70 31.27 -0.47
N THR A 382 -2.82 32.52 -0.01
CA THR A 382 -1.98 33.65 -0.42
C THR A 382 -1.14 34.26 0.72
N ASN A 383 -1.38 33.87 1.98
CA ASN A 383 -0.73 34.42 3.18
C ASN A 383 0.82 34.40 3.13
N ASP A 384 1.40 33.39 2.48
CA ASP A 384 2.87 33.26 2.39
C ASP A 384 3.48 34.07 1.24
N GLY A 385 2.68 34.89 0.53
CA GLY A 385 3.15 35.86 -0.45
C GLY A 385 3.76 35.26 -1.72
N HIS A 386 3.26 34.12 -2.19
CA HIS A 386 3.74 33.50 -3.43
C HIS A 386 3.28 34.29 -4.65
N THR A 387 4.20 34.51 -5.59
CA THR A 387 3.95 35.29 -6.83
C THR A 387 4.24 34.48 -8.09
N MET A 388 3.71 34.92 -9.24
CA MET A 388 4.04 34.34 -10.53
C MET A 388 5.55 34.37 -10.80
N ALA A 389 6.27 35.40 -10.33
CA ALA A 389 7.73 35.46 -10.42
C ALA A 389 8.41 34.30 -9.66
N ASP A 390 7.91 33.95 -8.48
CA ASP A 390 8.40 32.80 -7.71
C ASP A 390 8.14 31.48 -8.46
N THR A 391 6.97 31.37 -9.08
CA THR A 391 6.59 30.21 -9.90
C THR A 391 7.57 30.01 -11.05
N LEU A 392 7.87 31.07 -11.79
CA LEU A 392 8.81 31.03 -12.91
C LEU A 392 10.23 30.71 -12.46
N ARG A 393 10.66 31.22 -11.29
CA ARG A 393 11.97 30.87 -10.72
C ARG A 393 12.03 29.41 -10.28
N THR A 394 10.96 28.90 -9.67
CA THR A 394 10.88 27.52 -9.15
C THR A 394 10.86 26.48 -10.27
N LEU A 395 10.08 26.74 -11.33
CA LEU A 395 9.90 25.79 -12.42
C LEU A 395 10.88 26.01 -13.58
N ALA A 396 11.47 27.20 -13.69
CA ALA A 396 12.50 27.57 -14.66
C ALA A 396 12.15 27.07 -16.08
N ASP A 397 13.03 26.29 -16.69
CA ASP A 397 12.86 25.79 -18.06
C ASP A 397 11.79 24.70 -18.21
N ALA A 398 11.17 24.23 -17.13
CA ALA A 398 10.07 23.25 -17.21
C ALA A 398 8.78 23.86 -17.79
N VAL A 399 8.69 25.18 -17.84
CA VAL A 399 7.49 25.90 -18.25
C VAL A 399 7.76 26.83 -19.43
N GLU A 400 6.74 27.10 -20.21
CA GLU A 400 6.76 28.05 -21.31
C GLU A 400 5.88 29.26 -20.93
N VAL A 401 6.49 30.44 -20.85
CA VAL A 401 5.79 31.68 -20.49
C VAL A 401 5.03 32.20 -21.70
N ARG A 402 3.78 32.59 -21.49
CA ARG A 402 2.91 33.15 -22.53
C ARG A 402 2.85 34.67 -22.45
N PRO A 403 2.61 35.38 -23.59
CA PRO A 403 2.51 36.84 -23.61
C PRO A 403 1.46 37.39 -22.64
N GLU A 404 0.41 36.62 -22.33
CA GLU A 404 -0.69 37.04 -21.47
C GLU A 404 -0.36 36.96 -19.97
N GLY A 405 0.76 36.36 -19.55
CA GLY A 405 1.21 36.37 -18.13
C GLY A 405 1.09 35.05 -17.40
N HIS A 406 0.42 34.08 -18.00
CA HIS A 406 0.41 32.71 -17.54
C HIS A 406 1.61 31.94 -18.11
N ALA A 407 1.87 30.77 -17.57
CA ALA A 407 2.81 29.82 -18.13
C ALA A 407 2.14 28.46 -18.30
N VAL A 408 2.73 27.62 -19.15
CA VAL A 408 2.24 26.26 -19.42
C VAL A 408 3.37 25.27 -19.18
N LEU A 409 3.09 24.15 -18.54
CA LEU A 409 4.09 23.11 -18.33
C LEU A 409 4.44 22.44 -19.67
N LYS A 410 5.74 22.37 -20.02
CA LYS A 410 6.17 21.79 -21.30
C LYS A 410 5.86 20.29 -21.40
N ALA A 411 5.96 19.57 -20.28
CA ALA A 411 5.70 18.13 -20.22
C ALA A 411 4.20 17.78 -20.29
N ASP A 412 3.30 18.73 -20.05
CA ASP A 412 1.86 18.56 -20.16
C ASP A 412 1.17 19.92 -20.30
N SER A 413 0.73 20.26 -21.52
CA SER A 413 0.13 21.56 -21.81
C SER A 413 -1.21 21.82 -21.10
N ARG A 414 -1.77 20.80 -20.46
CA ARG A 414 -2.98 20.89 -19.64
C ARG A 414 -2.71 21.47 -18.25
N VAL A 415 -1.45 21.55 -17.82
CA VAL A 415 -1.06 22.16 -16.54
C VAL A 415 -0.63 23.60 -16.77
N VAL A 416 -1.41 24.54 -16.24
CA VAL A 416 -1.30 25.97 -16.52
C VAL A 416 -1.04 26.72 -15.22
N MET A 417 0.04 27.49 -15.15
CA MET A 417 0.34 28.35 -14.01
C MET A 417 -0.24 29.74 -14.30
N VAL A 418 -1.09 30.24 -13.40
CA VAL A 418 -1.74 31.54 -13.52
C VAL A 418 -1.26 32.51 -12.43
N PRO A 419 -1.35 33.83 -12.64
CA PRO A 419 -0.95 34.81 -11.63
C PRO A 419 -1.74 34.75 -10.32
N GLU A 420 -1.17 35.34 -9.27
CA GLU A 420 -1.71 35.39 -7.92
C GLU A 420 -3.07 36.12 -7.81
N ASP A 421 -3.37 37.05 -8.72
CA ASP A 421 -4.63 37.80 -8.79
C ASP A 421 -5.66 37.15 -9.74
N ALA A 422 -5.42 35.92 -10.19
CA ALA A 422 -6.33 35.22 -11.09
C ALA A 422 -7.70 34.95 -10.44
N GLU A 423 -8.74 35.41 -11.13
CA GLU A 423 -10.14 35.19 -10.81
C GLU A 423 -10.73 34.13 -11.74
N PHE A 424 -11.30 33.08 -11.16
CA PHE A 424 -11.96 32.00 -11.87
C PHE A 424 -13.47 32.19 -11.80
N ASP A 425 -14.13 32.21 -12.95
CA ASP A 425 -15.59 32.36 -13.07
C ASP A 425 -16.16 31.25 -13.95
N LEU A 426 -17.08 30.48 -13.37
CA LEU A 426 -17.78 29.38 -14.00
C LEU A 426 -18.85 29.85 -15.00
N ALA A 427 -19.53 30.97 -14.72
CA ALA A 427 -20.62 31.48 -15.56
C ALA A 427 -20.11 31.95 -16.92
N THR A 428 -18.99 32.68 -16.91
CA THR A 428 -18.26 33.07 -18.12
C THR A 428 -17.31 31.98 -18.62
N GLN A 429 -17.02 30.97 -17.79
CA GLN A 429 -16.06 29.90 -18.02
C GLN A 429 -14.65 30.45 -18.31
N THR A 430 -14.18 31.40 -17.51
CA THR A 430 -12.88 32.06 -17.70
C THR A 430 -12.05 32.18 -16.42
N ALA A 431 -10.72 32.19 -16.57
CA ALA A 431 -9.79 32.75 -15.61
C ALA A 431 -9.32 34.13 -16.10
N THR A 432 -9.39 35.15 -15.26
CA THR A 432 -9.08 36.54 -15.62
C THR A 432 -8.12 37.17 -14.61
N TRP A 433 -7.14 37.96 -15.06
CA TRP A 433 -6.16 38.66 -14.21
C TRP A 433 -5.70 39.96 -14.88
N LYS A 434 -4.96 40.82 -14.16
CA LYS A 434 -4.40 42.04 -14.74
C LYS A 434 -2.93 41.84 -15.14
N ARG A 435 -2.57 42.30 -16.34
CA ARG A 435 -1.18 42.41 -16.79
C ARG A 435 -0.98 43.70 -17.58
N ASP A 436 0.03 44.49 -17.21
CA ASP A 436 0.35 45.77 -17.85
C ASP A 436 -0.86 46.74 -17.92
N GLY A 437 -1.68 46.75 -16.85
CA GLY A 437 -2.91 47.53 -16.77
C GLY A 437 -4.08 47.00 -17.62
N GLN A 438 -3.88 45.95 -18.43
CA GLN A 438 -4.92 45.32 -19.25
C GLN A 438 -5.45 44.04 -18.60
N SER A 439 -6.76 43.81 -18.74
CA SER A 439 -7.38 42.54 -18.35
C SER A 439 -6.98 41.45 -19.35
N ARG A 440 -6.48 40.33 -18.85
CA ARG A 440 -6.17 39.13 -19.62
C ARG A 440 -7.12 38.02 -19.22
N THR A 441 -7.49 37.18 -20.18
CA THR A 441 -8.54 36.17 -19.97
C THR A 441 -8.14 34.87 -20.66
N LEU A 442 -8.44 33.75 -19.98
CA LEU A 442 -8.19 32.40 -20.46
C LEU A 442 -9.45 31.53 -20.26
N ARG A 443 -9.81 30.72 -21.26
CA ARG A 443 -10.98 29.82 -21.18
C ARG A 443 -10.69 28.63 -20.27
N LEU A 444 -11.58 28.36 -19.31
CA LEU A 444 -11.49 27.16 -18.46
C LEU A 444 -11.86 25.90 -19.24
N ARG A 445 -11.05 24.84 -19.14
CA ARG A 445 -11.25 23.57 -19.85
C ARG A 445 -11.30 22.40 -18.86
N LEU A 446 -12.07 21.37 -19.18
CA LEU A 446 -12.34 20.23 -18.30
C LEU A 446 -11.07 19.43 -17.94
N ASP A 447 -10.20 19.20 -18.92
CA ASP A 447 -9.00 18.38 -18.72
C ASP A 447 -7.77 19.19 -18.29
N HIS A 448 -7.96 20.45 -17.86
CA HIS A 448 -6.87 21.34 -17.45
C HIS A 448 -6.84 21.54 -15.94
N SER A 449 -5.63 21.69 -15.41
CA SER A 449 -5.37 22.07 -14.02
C SER A 449 -4.68 23.43 -14.00
N TYR A 450 -5.30 24.39 -13.32
CA TYR A 450 -4.80 25.76 -13.18
C TYR A 450 -4.17 25.91 -11.80
N LEU A 451 -2.88 26.23 -11.73
CA LEU A 451 -2.15 26.39 -10.49
C LEU A 451 -1.90 27.88 -10.25
N VAL A 452 -2.35 28.38 -9.10
CA VAL A 452 -1.92 29.70 -8.61
C VAL A 452 -0.52 29.57 -7.97
N PRO A 453 0.21 30.67 -7.71
CA PRO A 453 1.62 30.60 -7.33
C PRO A 453 1.97 29.82 -6.05
N SER A 454 1.01 29.67 -5.12
CA SER A 454 1.20 28.82 -3.93
C SER A 454 1.12 27.32 -4.22
N GLY A 455 0.87 26.93 -5.47
CA GLY A 455 0.66 25.55 -5.89
C GLY A 455 -0.77 25.03 -5.70
N TYR A 456 -1.69 25.88 -5.22
CA TYR A 456 -3.10 25.53 -5.08
C TYR A 456 -3.72 25.31 -6.47
N LYS A 457 -4.39 24.17 -6.65
CA LYS A 457 -4.91 23.75 -7.97
C LYS A 457 -6.38 24.11 -8.07
N VAL A 458 -6.80 24.62 -9.22
CA VAL A 458 -8.19 24.87 -9.59
C VAL A 458 -8.50 24.07 -10.86
N ARG A 459 -9.61 23.34 -10.87
CA ARG A 459 -10.08 22.59 -12.05
C ARG A 459 -11.59 22.72 -12.24
N LEU A 460 -12.01 22.69 -13.50
CA LEU A 460 -13.41 22.58 -13.88
C LEU A 460 -13.84 21.11 -13.83
N ALA A 461 -14.97 20.80 -13.20
CA ALA A 461 -15.48 19.43 -13.12
C ALA A 461 -17.00 19.39 -13.32
N ARG A 462 -17.49 18.33 -13.95
CA ARG A 462 -18.92 18.03 -14.02
C ARG A 462 -19.40 17.43 -12.70
N HIS A 463 -20.60 17.78 -12.27
CA HIS A 463 -21.24 17.11 -11.13
C HIS A 463 -21.56 15.64 -11.47
N PRO A 464 -21.26 14.66 -10.61
CA PRO A 464 -21.41 13.25 -10.95
C PRO A 464 -22.85 12.84 -11.31
N SER A 465 -23.84 13.44 -10.65
CA SER A 465 -25.27 13.06 -10.77
C SER A 465 -26.18 14.19 -11.27
N ALA A 466 -25.63 15.35 -11.65
CA ALA A 466 -26.43 16.50 -12.05
C ALA A 466 -25.89 17.12 -13.35
N PRO A 467 -26.75 17.74 -14.18
CA PRO A 467 -26.33 18.44 -15.39
C PRO A 467 -25.70 19.81 -15.07
N SER A 468 -24.86 19.89 -14.03
CA SER A 468 -24.20 21.10 -13.56
C SER A 468 -22.69 20.93 -13.50
N TRP A 469 -21.99 22.06 -13.44
CA TRP A 469 -20.54 22.15 -13.37
C TRP A 469 -20.10 22.82 -12.07
N ARG A 470 -18.87 22.57 -11.65
CA ARG A 470 -18.28 23.13 -10.44
C ARG A 470 -16.80 23.43 -10.64
N LEU A 471 -16.31 24.46 -9.96
CA LEU A 471 -14.89 24.69 -9.75
C LEU A 471 -14.46 23.88 -8.51
N ILE A 472 -13.43 23.06 -8.66
CA ILE A 472 -12.81 22.30 -7.56
C ILE A 472 -11.44 22.90 -7.28
N GLY A 473 -11.17 23.14 -6.00
CA GLY A 473 -9.90 23.60 -5.50
C GLY A 473 -9.22 22.53 -4.67
N THR A 474 -7.93 22.28 -4.91
CA THR A 474 -7.14 21.27 -4.19
C THR A 474 -5.89 21.92 -3.62
N TRP A 475 -5.60 21.66 -2.34
CA TRP A 475 -4.42 22.21 -1.68
C TRP A 475 -3.09 21.79 -2.35
N ALA A 476 -2.10 22.68 -2.20
CA ALA A 476 -0.74 22.47 -2.68
C ALA A 476 0.03 21.48 -1.80
N TYR A 477 -0.11 21.64 -0.48
CA TYR A 477 0.46 20.74 0.53
C TYR A 477 -0.49 19.58 0.79
N GLY A 478 0.07 18.37 0.89
CA GLY A 478 -0.66 17.15 1.18
C GLY A 478 -0.36 16.62 2.58
N THR A 479 -0.90 15.45 2.90
CA THR A 479 -0.54 14.70 4.10
C THR A 479 -0.24 13.26 3.72
N ALA A 480 1.01 12.85 3.88
CA ALA A 480 1.48 11.50 3.62
C ALA A 480 1.01 10.57 4.75
N CYS A 481 -0.10 9.88 4.49
CA CYS A 481 -0.70 8.91 5.40
C CYS A 481 -0.09 7.53 5.13
N HIS A 482 0.50 6.94 6.16
CA HIS A 482 1.12 5.62 6.14
C HIS A 482 0.32 4.66 7.05
N LYS A 483 -0.10 3.50 6.54
CA LYS A 483 -0.96 2.52 7.23
C LYS A 483 -0.24 1.17 7.35
N PRO A 484 0.70 1.02 8.32
CA PRO A 484 1.45 -0.21 8.53
C PRO A 484 0.69 -1.20 9.41
N CYS A 485 1.27 -2.40 9.58
CA CYS A 485 0.91 -3.38 10.61
C CYS A 485 -0.59 -3.68 10.70
N THR A 486 -1.27 -3.66 9.55
CA THR A 486 -2.72 -3.77 9.46
C THR A 486 -3.10 -5.17 9.01
N VAL A 487 -3.73 -5.93 9.91
CA VAL A 487 -4.18 -7.31 9.66
C VAL A 487 -5.14 -7.38 8.47
N SER A 488 -5.29 -8.57 7.88
CA SER A 488 -6.25 -8.80 6.82
C SER A 488 -7.66 -8.39 7.26
N GLY A 489 -8.33 -7.54 6.47
CA GLY A 489 -9.63 -6.96 6.82
C GLY A 489 -9.55 -5.71 7.70
N GLY A 490 -8.37 -5.22 8.07
CA GLY A 490 -8.17 -3.94 8.77
C GLY A 490 -8.15 -2.70 7.83
N GLY A 491 -8.36 -2.92 6.53
CA GLY A 491 -8.50 -1.83 5.55
C GLY A 491 -7.19 -1.13 5.16
N LYS A 492 -6.10 -1.89 4.98
CA LYS A 492 -4.78 -1.37 4.59
C LYS A 492 -4.82 -0.56 3.29
N SER A 493 -5.32 -1.14 2.20
CA SER A 493 -5.41 -0.48 0.87
C SER A 493 -6.48 0.62 0.81
N GLU A 494 -7.42 0.66 1.77
CA GLU A 494 -8.49 1.67 1.84
C GLU A 494 -7.94 3.09 2.03
N ILE A 495 -6.74 3.23 2.62
CA ILE A 495 -6.09 4.53 2.80
C ILE A 495 -5.92 5.27 1.46
N SER A 496 -5.66 4.54 0.37
CA SER A 496 -5.47 5.09 -0.99
C SER A 496 -6.71 5.05 -1.88
N LYS A 497 -7.76 4.28 -1.53
CA LYS A 497 -8.98 4.18 -2.36
C LYS A 497 -9.81 5.46 -2.31
N SER A 498 -10.44 5.83 -3.42
CA SER A 498 -11.32 7.00 -3.45
C SER A 498 -12.58 6.76 -2.61
N ILE A 499 -12.95 7.71 -1.76
CA ILE A 499 -14.24 7.70 -1.07
C ILE A 499 -15.38 8.20 -1.98
N ALA A 500 -15.07 8.75 -3.17
CA ALA A 500 -16.05 9.35 -4.06
C ALA A 500 -17.14 8.38 -4.53
N ASP A 501 -16.81 7.09 -4.69
CA ASP A 501 -17.78 6.07 -5.11
C ASP A 501 -18.78 5.71 -3.99
N ALA A 502 -18.48 6.04 -2.73
CA ALA A 502 -19.39 5.90 -1.60
C ALA A 502 -20.31 7.11 -1.39
N VAL A 503 -20.15 8.19 -2.16
CA VAL A 503 -20.96 9.41 -2.04
C VAL A 503 -22.31 9.22 -2.75
N ILE A 504 -23.37 9.43 -1.99
CA ILE A 504 -24.76 9.39 -2.44
C ILE A 504 -25.19 10.83 -2.76
N HIS A 505 -25.88 11.01 -3.88
CA HIS A 505 -26.38 12.31 -4.31
C HIS A 505 -27.90 12.36 -4.25
N GLY A 506 -28.46 13.42 -3.64
CA GLY A 506 -29.90 13.59 -3.52
C GLY A 506 -30.31 15.06 -3.47
N PRO A 507 -31.60 15.39 -3.62
CA PRO A 507 -32.06 16.77 -3.53
C PRO A 507 -31.83 17.35 -2.13
N ILE A 508 -31.66 18.67 -2.05
CA ILE A 508 -31.84 19.40 -0.79
C ILE A 508 -33.33 19.65 -0.59
N ILE A 509 -33.88 19.09 0.48
CA ILE A 509 -35.31 19.13 0.77
C ILE A 509 -35.61 20.31 1.70
N VAL A 510 -36.65 21.07 1.35
CA VAL A 510 -37.27 22.13 2.14
C VAL A 510 -38.69 21.69 2.42
N ALA A 511 -39.16 21.78 3.66
CA ALA A 511 -40.50 21.33 4.02
C ALA A 511 -41.55 22.38 3.66
N ASP A 512 -41.29 23.62 4.06
CA ASP A 512 -42.10 24.80 3.75
C ASP A 512 -41.15 25.97 3.53
N ALA A 513 -40.94 26.35 2.27
CA ALA A 513 -39.93 27.35 1.93
C ALA A 513 -40.18 28.71 2.60
N GLU A 514 -41.44 29.10 2.83
CA GLU A 514 -41.72 30.40 3.44
C GLU A 514 -41.36 30.40 4.92
N ARG A 515 -41.80 29.35 5.63
CA ARG A 515 -41.56 29.16 7.06
C ARG A 515 -40.11 28.83 7.37
N ASP A 516 -39.52 27.91 6.62
CA ASP A 516 -38.14 27.47 6.81
C ASP A 516 -37.17 28.65 6.57
N PHE A 517 -37.40 29.48 5.54
CA PHE A 517 -36.57 30.67 5.32
C PHE A 517 -36.75 31.76 6.38
N ALA A 518 -37.93 31.87 6.99
CA ALA A 518 -38.12 32.77 8.14
C ALA A 518 -37.27 32.32 9.34
N MET A 519 -37.25 31.02 9.64
CA MET A 519 -36.39 30.47 10.70
C MET A 519 -34.90 30.63 10.39
N VAL A 520 -34.49 30.44 9.13
CA VAL A 520 -33.11 30.69 8.70
C VAL A 520 -32.74 32.17 8.90
N GLN A 521 -33.63 33.11 8.56
CA GLN A 521 -33.40 34.54 8.76
C GLN A 521 -33.13 34.86 10.24
N GLU A 522 -33.98 34.37 11.16
CA GLU A 522 -33.81 34.55 12.60
C GLU A 522 -32.44 34.04 13.09
N ILE A 523 -32.00 32.89 12.58
CA ILE A 523 -30.69 32.31 12.92
C ILE A 523 -29.54 33.17 12.38
N LEU A 524 -29.65 33.68 11.14
CA LEU A 524 -28.58 34.47 10.52
C LEU A 524 -28.41 35.85 11.18
N ASP A 525 -29.50 36.44 11.66
CA ASP A 525 -29.53 37.74 12.32
C ASP A 525 -29.23 37.68 13.83
N GLY A 526 -29.18 36.48 14.42
CA GLY A 526 -28.95 36.29 15.85
C GLY A 526 -27.57 36.72 16.35
N ASP A 527 -27.52 37.19 17.60
CA ASP A 527 -26.27 37.42 18.32
C ASP A 527 -25.86 36.19 19.14
N TYR A 528 -24.63 35.75 18.94
CA TYR A 528 -24.06 34.55 19.54
C TYR A 528 -22.82 34.84 20.39
N ALA A 529 -22.59 36.10 20.80
CA ALA A 529 -21.46 36.48 21.66
C ALA A 529 -21.47 35.72 23.01
N HIS A 530 -22.64 35.45 23.59
CA HIS A 530 -22.75 34.82 24.90
C HIS A 530 -22.92 33.29 24.87
N ARG A 531 -22.76 32.66 23.69
CA ARG A 531 -22.98 31.21 23.51
C ARG A 531 -22.02 30.34 24.32
N LEU A 532 -20.77 30.78 24.49
CA LEU A 532 -19.74 30.05 25.23
C LEU A 532 -19.98 30.20 26.73
N ARG A 533 -19.62 29.18 27.51
CA ARG A 533 -19.58 29.29 28.98
C ARG A 533 -18.67 30.46 29.40
N PRO A 534 -18.98 31.18 30.49
CA PRO A 534 -18.27 32.40 30.87
C PRO A 534 -16.74 32.28 30.93
N ASP A 535 -16.23 31.15 31.40
CA ASP A 535 -14.81 30.80 31.52
C ASP A 535 -14.11 30.54 30.17
N LEU A 536 -14.89 30.22 29.13
CA LEU A 536 -14.40 29.98 27.77
C LEU A 536 -14.63 31.17 26.83
N ARG A 537 -15.25 32.26 27.31
CA ARG A 537 -15.51 33.44 26.49
C ARG A 537 -14.20 34.16 26.17
N PRO A 538 -13.95 34.50 24.89
CA PRO A 538 -12.91 35.45 24.52
C PRO A 538 -13.16 36.81 25.18
N ASP A 539 -12.09 37.57 25.36
CA ASP A 539 -12.22 38.99 25.64
C ASP A 539 -12.84 39.70 24.43
N TYR A 540 -14.11 40.08 24.56
CA TYR A 540 -14.90 40.70 23.50
C TYR A 540 -14.58 42.18 23.29
N ASP A 541 -13.86 42.82 24.22
CA ASP A 541 -13.35 44.19 24.06
C ASP A 541 -12.15 44.21 23.09
N HIS A 542 -11.44 43.08 22.96
CA HIS A 542 -10.33 42.91 22.03
C HIS A 542 -10.66 42.02 20.81
N ARG A 543 -11.73 41.21 20.88
CA ARG A 543 -12.16 40.33 19.79
C ARG A 543 -13.68 40.27 19.68
N HIS A 544 -14.27 41.20 18.92
CA HIS A 544 -15.70 41.20 18.65
C HIS A 544 -16.20 39.88 18.04
N SER A 545 -17.43 39.49 18.40
CA SER A 545 -18.06 38.30 17.84
C SER A 545 -18.40 38.53 16.36
N ARG A 546 -17.81 37.73 15.46
CA ARG A 546 -18.13 37.77 14.02
C ARG A 546 -19.61 37.40 13.79
N ALA A 547 -20.28 38.06 12.85
CA ALA A 547 -21.63 37.67 12.41
C ALA A 547 -21.61 36.32 11.65
N VAL A 548 -22.77 35.68 11.47
CA VAL A 548 -22.86 34.37 10.77
C VAL A 548 -22.38 34.48 9.32
N LEU A 549 -22.89 35.46 8.57
CA LEU A 549 -22.58 35.63 7.14
C LEU A 549 -21.24 36.32 6.85
N SER A 550 -20.57 36.89 7.86
CA SER A 550 -19.25 37.55 7.71
C SER A 550 -18.23 36.69 6.94
N GLU A 551 -17.52 37.29 5.98
CA GLU A 551 -16.47 36.62 5.20
C GLU A 551 -15.33 36.09 6.09
N GLU A 552 -15.10 36.74 7.23
CA GLU A 552 -14.09 36.32 8.21
C GLU A 552 -14.49 35.06 9.00
N ARG A 553 -15.74 34.57 8.85
CA ARG A 553 -16.23 33.34 9.49
C ARG A 553 -16.40 32.24 8.45
N SER A 554 -15.62 31.18 8.57
CA SER A 554 -15.69 30.01 7.66
C SER A 554 -16.95 29.17 7.87
N LEU A 555 -17.35 28.41 6.84
CA LEU A 555 -18.49 27.47 6.93
C LEU A 555 -18.31 26.45 8.06
N GLY A 556 -17.12 25.85 8.18
CA GLY A 556 -16.82 24.92 9.28
C GLY A 556 -16.95 25.57 10.66
N SER A 557 -16.60 26.85 10.80
CA SER A 557 -16.81 27.58 12.05
C SER A 557 -18.29 27.84 12.34
N VAL A 558 -19.13 28.06 11.31
CA VAL A 558 -20.59 28.18 11.46
C VAL A 558 -21.19 26.85 11.87
N ILE A 559 -20.77 25.74 11.25
CA ILE A 559 -21.19 24.39 11.63
C ILE A 559 -20.82 24.09 13.09
N LYS A 560 -19.58 24.37 13.49
CA LYS A 560 -19.15 24.22 14.90
C LYS A 560 -20.03 25.05 15.83
N MET A 561 -20.28 26.32 15.49
CA MET A 561 -21.09 27.20 16.33
C MET A 561 -22.53 26.69 16.53
N PHE A 562 -23.09 26.03 15.52
CA PHE A 562 -24.45 25.51 15.54
C PHE A 562 -24.54 23.99 15.80
N THR A 563 -23.48 23.41 16.35
CA THR A 563 -23.47 22.00 16.80
C THR A 563 -23.41 21.99 18.33
N PRO A 564 -24.33 21.31 19.04
CA PRO A 564 -24.32 21.27 20.49
C PRO A 564 -22.96 20.85 21.06
N SER A 565 -22.56 21.50 22.15
CA SER A 565 -21.24 21.32 22.77
C SER A 565 -21.27 21.62 24.26
N GLU A 566 -20.48 20.89 25.05
CA GLU A 566 -20.27 21.18 26.47
C GLU A 566 -19.61 22.55 26.71
N GLU A 567 -18.91 23.10 25.70
CA GLU A 567 -18.32 24.44 25.73
C GLU A 567 -19.39 25.56 25.72
N PHE A 568 -20.63 25.24 25.35
CA PHE A 568 -21.72 26.20 25.26
C PHE A 568 -22.56 26.25 26.54
N THR A 569 -23.28 27.36 26.74
CA THR A 569 -24.24 27.51 27.82
C THR A 569 -25.41 26.53 27.62
N ASP A 570 -25.99 26.03 28.72
CA ASP A 570 -27.12 25.10 28.65
C ASP A 570 -28.33 25.72 27.94
N GLU A 571 -28.52 27.04 28.07
CA GLU A 571 -29.54 27.79 27.34
C GLU A 571 -29.33 27.73 25.82
N TYR A 572 -28.09 27.94 25.37
CA TYR A 572 -27.77 27.90 23.95
C TYR A 572 -27.91 26.49 23.37
N ASN A 573 -27.45 25.45 24.09
CA ASN A 573 -27.64 24.07 23.65
C ASN A 573 -29.13 23.70 23.56
N ARG A 574 -29.96 24.07 24.54
CA ARG A 574 -31.42 23.86 24.47
C ARG A 574 -32.06 24.59 23.28
N TRP A 575 -31.54 25.77 22.93
CA TRP A 575 -31.99 26.49 21.73
C TRP A 575 -31.60 25.75 20.44
N LEU A 576 -30.35 25.26 20.34
CA LEU A 576 -29.90 24.45 19.20
C LEU A 576 -30.74 23.18 19.00
N GLU A 577 -31.06 22.49 20.09
CA GLU A 577 -31.84 21.24 20.08
C GLU A 577 -33.30 21.45 19.68
N ARG A 578 -33.87 22.62 19.96
CA ARG A 578 -35.24 22.98 19.57
C ARG A 578 -35.38 23.28 18.07
N ILE A 579 -34.30 23.63 17.37
CA ILE A 579 -34.36 23.95 15.95
C ILE A 579 -34.54 22.64 15.15
N PRO A 580 -35.57 22.55 14.28
CA PRO A 580 -35.78 21.38 13.44
C PRO A 580 -34.54 21.05 12.60
N HIS A 581 -34.17 19.77 12.55
CA HIS A 581 -32.91 19.35 11.95
C HIS A 581 -32.75 19.69 10.46
N HIS A 582 -33.86 19.81 9.71
CA HIS A 582 -33.82 20.18 8.29
C HIS A 582 -33.46 21.65 8.05
N ILE A 583 -33.50 22.51 9.07
CA ILE A 583 -33.15 23.93 8.95
C ILE A 583 -31.63 24.14 8.88
N TRP A 584 -30.83 23.34 9.60
CA TRP A 584 -29.37 23.51 9.64
C TRP A 584 -28.70 23.41 8.27
N PRO A 585 -29.00 22.38 7.43
CA PRO A 585 -28.51 22.35 6.05
C PRO A 585 -28.82 23.63 5.27
N LEU A 586 -29.99 24.25 5.48
CA LEU A 586 -30.36 25.50 4.81
C LEU A 586 -29.48 26.67 5.27
N VAL A 587 -29.26 26.81 6.59
CA VAL A 587 -28.34 27.83 7.14
C VAL A 587 -26.94 27.68 6.54
N PHE A 588 -26.43 26.45 6.46
CA PHE A 588 -25.10 26.15 5.91
C PHE A 588 -25.02 26.41 4.40
N ILE A 589 -26.08 26.08 3.66
CA ILE A 589 -26.20 26.37 2.23
C ILE A 589 -26.23 27.88 1.98
N VAL A 590 -27.03 28.63 2.74
CA VAL A 590 -27.07 30.09 2.64
C VAL A 590 -25.68 30.65 2.94
N LYS A 591 -25.04 30.25 4.05
CA LYS A 591 -23.67 30.67 4.36
C LYS A 591 -22.69 30.36 3.24
N ARG A 592 -22.82 29.20 2.59
CA ARG A 592 -21.89 28.74 1.56
C ARG A 592 -21.97 29.58 0.29
N PHE A 593 -23.18 29.91 -0.14
CA PHE A 593 -23.44 30.59 -1.42
C PHE A 593 -23.58 32.09 -1.28
N TRP A 594 -23.81 32.60 -0.06
CA TRP A 594 -23.92 34.03 0.22
C TRP A 594 -22.70 34.79 -0.29
N ARG A 595 -22.97 35.95 -0.88
CA ARG A 595 -21.96 36.88 -1.37
C ARG A 595 -22.22 38.25 -0.77
N VAL A 596 -21.16 39.04 -0.59
CA VAL A 596 -21.24 40.38 0.01
C VAL A 596 -22.23 41.27 -0.74
N GLU A 597 -22.33 41.12 -2.06
CA GLU A 597 -23.23 41.93 -2.90
C GLU A 597 -24.72 41.64 -2.64
N TRP A 598 -25.05 40.47 -2.08
CA TRP A 598 -26.43 40.15 -1.71
C TRP A 598 -26.88 40.92 -0.46
N GLY A 599 -25.94 41.40 0.35
CA GLY A 599 -26.23 42.09 1.61
C GLY A 599 -27.14 41.23 2.49
N ARG A 600 -28.32 41.78 2.83
CA ARG A 600 -29.35 41.07 3.61
C ARG A 600 -30.37 40.30 2.74
N ASP A 601 -30.44 40.54 1.45
CA ASP A 601 -31.42 39.92 0.55
C ASP A 601 -30.95 38.57 -0.01
N TRP A 602 -30.50 37.68 0.85
CA TRP A 602 -30.10 36.33 0.42
C TRP A 602 -31.31 35.51 -0.05
N ARG A 603 -32.50 35.79 0.48
CA ARG A 603 -33.73 35.00 0.27
C ARG A 603 -34.20 35.02 -1.18
N SER A 604 -34.06 36.15 -1.90
CA SER A 604 -34.49 36.27 -3.30
C SER A 604 -33.72 35.35 -4.26
N HIS A 605 -32.55 34.86 -3.86
CA HIS A 605 -31.72 33.97 -4.65
C HIS A 605 -32.10 32.49 -4.52
N PHE A 606 -32.90 32.12 -3.50
CA PHE A 606 -33.33 30.75 -3.25
C PHE A 606 -34.83 30.56 -3.51
N HIS A 607 -35.19 29.46 -4.18
CA HIS A 607 -36.60 29.15 -4.45
C HIS A 607 -36.87 27.65 -4.56
N VAL A 608 -38.16 27.32 -4.66
CA VAL A 608 -38.68 25.99 -4.99
C VAL A 608 -39.61 26.10 -6.20
N ASP A 609 -39.69 25.07 -7.03
CA ASP A 609 -40.65 25.05 -8.15
C ASP A 609 -42.09 25.03 -7.64
N ARG A 610 -43.05 25.44 -8.47
CA ARG A 610 -44.46 25.12 -8.23
C ARG A 610 -44.84 23.85 -8.97
N VAL A 611 -45.07 22.77 -8.25
CA VAL A 611 -45.49 21.48 -8.80
C VAL A 611 -46.98 21.32 -8.55
N ASN A 612 -47.77 21.15 -9.61
CA ASN A 612 -49.23 21.05 -9.55
C ASN A 612 -49.89 22.21 -8.76
N GLY A 613 -49.38 23.43 -8.94
CA GLY A 613 -49.90 24.63 -8.30
C GLY A 613 -49.48 24.84 -6.84
N ARG A 614 -48.72 23.93 -6.22
CA ARG A 614 -48.19 24.04 -4.85
C ARG A 614 -46.67 24.22 -4.86
N PRO A 615 -46.06 24.91 -3.88
CA PRO A 615 -44.62 24.90 -3.70
C PRO A 615 -44.10 23.46 -3.61
N GLY A 616 -43.04 23.16 -4.35
CA GLY A 616 -42.31 21.91 -4.29
C GLY A 616 -41.33 21.90 -3.12
N PHE A 617 -40.57 20.81 -3.02
CA PHE A 617 -39.70 20.56 -1.87
C PHE A 617 -38.21 20.67 -2.19
N GLN A 618 -37.81 20.79 -3.46
CA GLN A 618 -36.40 20.83 -3.84
C GLN A 618 -35.88 22.28 -3.89
N LEU A 619 -34.87 22.56 -3.07
CA LEU A 619 -34.22 23.87 -3.04
C LEU A 619 -33.45 24.15 -4.34
N LYS A 620 -33.59 25.37 -4.84
CA LYS A 620 -32.84 25.90 -5.99
C LYS A 620 -32.08 27.16 -5.61
N LEU A 621 -30.96 27.40 -6.29
CA LEU A 621 -30.23 28.67 -6.31
C LEU A 621 -30.31 29.25 -7.72
N GLY A 622 -31.05 30.35 -7.90
CA GLY A 622 -31.53 30.74 -9.22
C GLY A 622 -32.19 29.52 -9.89
N VAL A 623 -32.08 29.36 -11.21
CA VAL A 623 -32.73 28.24 -11.91
C VAL A 623 -32.15 26.84 -11.60
N ARG A 624 -31.05 26.76 -10.83
CA ARG A 624 -30.29 25.53 -10.61
C ARG A 624 -30.81 24.75 -9.38
N PRO A 625 -31.26 23.48 -9.54
CA PRO A 625 -31.51 22.60 -8.41
C PRO A 625 -30.25 22.34 -7.60
N LEU A 626 -30.34 22.46 -6.28
CA LEU A 626 -29.25 22.11 -5.38
C LEU A 626 -29.30 20.62 -5.04
N ILE A 627 -28.13 20.00 -5.14
CA ILE A 627 -27.91 18.59 -4.83
C ILE A 627 -27.05 18.52 -3.58
N GLY A 628 -27.56 17.79 -2.59
CA GLY A 628 -26.83 17.39 -1.41
C GLY A 628 -25.99 16.15 -1.70
N GLU A 629 -24.83 16.11 -1.08
CA GLU A 629 -23.97 14.94 -1.04
C GLU A 629 -24.06 14.31 0.37
N TYR A 630 -24.15 13.00 0.41
CA TYR A 630 -24.29 12.21 1.63
C TYR A 630 -23.31 11.05 1.59
N LEU A 631 -22.86 10.60 2.75
CA LEU A 631 -21.94 9.48 2.87
C LEU A 631 -22.54 8.44 3.82
N ARG A 632 -22.46 7.17 3.41
CA ARG A 632 -22.72 6.05 4.31
C ARG A 632 -21.57 5.97 5.32
N VAL A 633 -21.90 5.95 6.61
CA VAL A 633 -20.94 5.68 7.68
C VAL A 633 -21.56 4.68 8.66
N GLY A 634 -21.43 3.41 8.33
CA GLY A 634 -21.96 2.29 9.10
C GLY A 634 -23.40 1.92 8.78
N HIS A 635 -23.88 0.89 9.48
CA HIS A 635 -25.21 0.29 9.34
C HIS A 635 -26.02 0.49 10.61
N GLU A 636 -27.35 0.45 10.48
CA GLU A 636 -28.26 0.39 11.64
C GLU A 636 -28.03 -0.90 12.42
N SER A 637 -28.25 -0.86 13.75
CA SER A 637 -27.98 -1.98 14.66
C SER A 637 -28.85 -3.21 14.38
N ASP A 638 -30.03 -3.03 13.81
CA ASP A 638 -30.94 -4.10 13.38
C ASP A 638 -30.63 -4.64 11.97
N GLY A 639 -29.61 -4.07 11.29
CA GLY A 639 -29.23 -4.42 9.94
C GLY A 639 -30.22 -3.99 8.86
N SER A 640 -31.27 -3.21 9.20
CA SER A 640 -32.34 -2.82 8.29
C SER A 640 -31.94 -1.79 7.24
N GLY A 641 -30.85 -1.04 7.47
CA GLY A 641 -30.46 0.06 6.59
C GLY A 641 -29.08 0.66 6.86
N TRP A 642 -28.75 1.68 6.06
CA TRP A 642 -27.50 2.43 6.12
C TRP A 642 -27.63 3.69 6.97
N ARG A 643 -26.61 3.97 7.78
CA ARG A 643 -26.48 5.27 8.45
C ARG A 643 -25.89 6.27 7.47
N THR A 644 -26.70 7.25 7.06
CA THR A 644 -26.34 8.21 6.02
C THR A 644 -26.22 9.61 6.59
N PHE A 645 -25.08 10.26 6.35
CA PHE A 645 -24.77 11.59 6.89
C PHE A 645 -24.54 12.61 5.79
N LYS A 646 -25.12 13.79 5.94
CA LYS A 646 -24.94 14.88 4.97
C LYS A 646 -23.51 15.43 5.04
N LEU A 647 -22.83 15.41 3.90
CA LEU A 647 -21.55 16.07 3.70
C LEU A 647 -21.75 17.58 3.60
N ARG A 648 -20.69 18.30 3.95
CA ARG A 648 -20.62 19.74 3.73
C ARG A 648 -20.79 20.06 2.26
N GLN A 649 -21.51 21.14 1.98
CA GLN A 649 -21.76 21.58 0.61
C GLN A 649 -20.48 21.94 -0.16
N ASP A 650 -19.40 22.24 0.54
CA ASP A 650 -18.09 22.52 -0.04
C ASP A 650 -17.08 21.36 0.04
N PHE A 651 -17.45 20.23 0.62
CA PHE A 651 -16.57 19.06 0.68
C PHE A 651 -16.42 18.46 -0.72
N ILE A 652 -15.19 18.12 -1.08
CA ILE A 652 -14.87 17.25 -2.21
C ILE A 652 -13.90 16.20 -1.68
N PRO A 653 -14.08 14.90 -2.00
CA PRO A 653 -13.11 13.86 -1.67
C PRO A 653 -11.66 14.30 -1.98
N ALA A 654 -10.73 13.97 -1.08
CA ALA A 654 -9.34 14.33 -1.25
C ALA A 654 -8.76 13.73 -2.54
N ASP A 655 -7.95 14.52 -3.25
CA ASP A 655 -7.14 13.95 -4.32
C ASP A 655 -6.01 13.15 -3.64
N LYS A 656 -5.86 11.86 -3.97
CA LYS A 656 -4.90 10.96 -3.33
C LYS A 656 -3.91 10.40 -4.34
N ILE A 657 -2.62 10.51 -4.02
CA ILE A 657 -1.55 9.83 -4.75
C ILE A 657 -1.12 8.63 -3.92
N GLN A 658 -1.33 7.42 -4.45
CA GLN A 658 -0.91 6.20 -3.77
C GLN A 658 0.62 6.17 -3.67
N LEU A 659 1.14 5.97 -2.46
CA LEU A 659 2.57 5.84 -2.19
C LEU A 659 2.97 4.38 -1.93
N GLU A 660 2.04 3.59 -1.37
CA GLU A 660 2.27 2.22 -0.88
C GLU A 660 0.98 1.40 -1.00
N ASP A 661 1.08 0.06 -0.94
CA ASP A 661 -0.10 -0.82 -0.94
C ASP A 661 0.13 -2.13 -0.16
N ASP A 662 1.20 -2.89 -0.48
CA ASP A 662 1.44 -4.21 0.13
C ASP A 662 2.89 -4.58 0.41
N ILE A 663 3.82 -4.23 -0.46
CA ILE A 663 5.26 -4.40 -0.23
C ILE A 663 5.92 -3.01 -0.27
N THR A 664 6.25 -2.49 0.90
CA THR A 664 6.89 -1.18 1.06
C THR A 664 8.33 -1.36 1.49
N ALA A 665 9.25 -0.65 0.83
CA ALA A 665 10.58 -0.36 1.34
C ALA A 665 10.58 1.03 1.99
N SER A 666 11.19 1.18 3.16
CA SER A 666 11.30 2.49 3.82
C SER A 666 12.69 2.73 4.41
N VAL A 667 12.98 4.00 4.70
CA VAL A 667 14.23 4.45 5.32
C VAL A 667 13.93 5.58 6.30
N VAL A 668 14.62 5.60 7.44
CA VAL A 668 14.55 6.69 8.42
C VAL A 668 15.85 7.47 8.41
N VAL A 669 15.75 8.76 8.11
CA VAL A 669 16.91 9.66 7.98
C VAL A 669 16.81 10.84 8.96
N PRO A 670 17.92 11.32 9.52
CA PRO A 670 17.90 12.57 10.29
C PRO A 670 17.58 13.76 9.37
N GLY A 671 16.91 14.79 9.91
CA GLY A 671 16.51 15.98 9.15
C GLY A 671 17.68 16.69 8.46
N SER A 672 18.88 16.62 9.03
CA SER A 672 20.11 17.17 8.45
C SER A 672 20.47 16.58 7.09
N TRP A 673 20.02 15.36 6.77
CA TRP A 673 20.27 14.76 5.45
C TRP A 673 19.39 15.40 4.36
N ILE A 674 18.20 15.87 4.71
CA ILE A 674 17.19 16.33 3.75
C ILE A 674 16.85 17.82 3.89
N GLY A 675 17.66 18.59 4.65
CA GLY A 675 17.42 20.01 4.88
C GLY A 675 16.17 20.31 5.74
N ALA A 676 15.75 19.38 6.58
CA ALA A 676 14.65 19.52 7.52
C ALA A 676 15.16 19.72 8.97
N ASP A 677 14.27 19.73 9.97
CA ASP A 677 14.63 19.95 11.37
C ASP A 677 15.69 18.91 11.84
N PRO A 678 16.93 19.34 12.17
CA PRO A 678 17.99 18.43 12.59
C PRO A 678 17.68 17.74 13.95
N GLY A 679 16.72 18.26 14.72
CA GLY A 679 16.24 17.66 15.96
C GLY A 679 15.34 16.44 15.78
N ARG A 680 14.93 16.11 14.55
CA ARG A 680 14.02 14.99 14.26
C ARG A 680 14.53 14.10 13.13
N SER A 681 14.02 12.88 13.08
CA SER A 681 14.15 12.02 11.91
C SER A 681 12.86 11.97 11.10
N TYR A 682 12.98 11.54 9.84
CA TYR A 682 11.91 11.50 8.86
C TYR A 682 11.92 10.15 8.17
N LYS A 683 10.73 9.57 8.00
CA LYS A 683 10.55 8.31 7.28
C LYS A 683 10.18 8.59 5.83
N LEU A 684 10.90 7.96 4.90
CA LEU A 684 10.61 7.97 3.47
C LEU A 684 10.23 6.56 3.03
N VAL A 685 9.30 6.45 2.09
CA VAL A 685 8.70 5.17 1.66
C VAL A 685 8.76 5.02 0.13
N GLY A 686 8.82 3.78 -0.34
CA GLY A 686 8.73 3.43 -1.75
C GLY A 686 8.02 2.09 -1.94
N ASN A 687 7.05 2.05 -2.86
CA ASN A 687 6.38 0.81 -3.24
C ASN A 687 7.31 -0.06 -4.11
N CYS A 688 7.54 -1.30 -3.69
CA CYS A 688 8.38 -2.26 -4.40
C CYS A 688 7.70 -2.86 -5.65
N GLU A 689 6.39 -2.60 -5.83
CA GLU A 689 5.56 -3.21 -6.87
C GLU A 689 5.19 -2.19 -7.96
N HIS A 690 5.18 -2.65 -9.22
CA HIS A 690 4.69 -1.89 -10.38
C HIS A 690 3.25 -2.25 -10.76
N ARG A 691 2.79 -3.43 -10.33
CA ARG A 691 1.40 -3.87 -10.46
C ARG A 691 0.94 -4.52 -9.16
N LEU A 692 -0.30 -4.25 -8.76
CA LEU A 692 -0.87 -4.64 -7.47
C LEU A 692 -1.81 -5.82 -7.64
N PHE A 693 -1.61 -6.88 -6.86
CA PHE A 693 -2.42 -8.10 -6.95
C PHE A 693 -3.74 -7.97 -6.17
N GLN A 694 -4.66 -7.20 -6.71
CA GLN A 694 -5.92 -6.81 -6.08
C GLN A 694 -6.87 -7.99 -5.91
N ARG A 695 -7.66 -7.95 -4.83
CA ARG A 695 -8.83 -8.81 -4.60
C ARG A 695 -10.08 -7.92 -4.55
N PRO A 696 -10.81 -7.75 -5.66
CA PRO A 696 -11.93 -6.84 -5.72
C PRO A 696 -13.21 -7.52 -5.18
N ASP A 697 -13.34 -7.58 -3.85
CA ASP A 697 -14.45 -8.27 -3.18
C ASP A 697 -15.84 -7.70 -3.59
N ASP A 698 -15.93 -6.39 -3.82
CA ASP A 698 -17.19 -5.71 -4.16
C ASP A 698 -17.53 -5.75 -5.67
N ALA A 699 -16.58 -6.11 -6.54
CA ALA A 699 -16.77 -6.12 -7.99
C ALA A 699 -17.76 -7.20 -8.45
N ILE A 700 -18.11 -8.15 -7.58
CA ILE A 700 -19.19 -9.11 -7.83
C ILE A 700 -20.54 -8.41 -8.04
N HIS A 701 -20.70 -7.20 -7.47
CA HIS A 701 -21.84 -6.33 -7.68
C HIS A 701 -21.60 -5.42 -8.89
N ARG A 702 -22.28 -5.73 -10.01
CA ARG A 702 -22.19 -4.99 -11.28
C ARG A 702 -22.31 -3.48 -11.06
N GLY A 703 -21.35 -2.71 -11.58
CA GLY A 703 -21.35 -1.24 -11.55
C GLY A 703 -20.90 -0.61 -10.24
N TYR A 704 -20.68 -1.41 -9.19
CA TYR A 704 -20.29 -0.90 -7.87
C TYR A 704 -18.81 -0.51 -7.81
N ASP A 705 -17.90 -1.48 -8.05
CA ASP A 705 -16.46 -1.23 -8.09
C ASP A 705 -16.03 -0.77 -9.50
N LYS A 706 -16.19 0.53 -9.75
CA LYS A 706 -15.89 1.15 -11.06
C LYS A 706 -14.41 1.08 -11.41
N GLN A 707 -13.52 1.03 -10.41
CA GLN A 707 -12.08 0.91 -10.65
C GLN A 707 -11.73 -0.50 -11.13
N ALA A 708 -12.21 -1.54 -10.43
CA ALA A 708 -11.98 -2.92 -10.83
C ALA A 708 -12.55 -3.20 -12.22
N GLU A 709 -13.77 -2.74 -12.53
CA GLU A 709 -14.37 -2.93 -13.85
C GLU A 709 -13.58 -2.25 -14.97
N ARG A 710 -13.08 -1.02 -14.71
CA ARG A 710 -12.21 -0.31 -15.65
C ARG A 710 -10.90 -1.06 -15.86
N ASP A 711 -10.25 -1.51 -14.79
CA ASP A 711 -8.97 -2.21 -14.86
C ASP A 711 -9.09 -3.57 -15.57
N MET A 712 -10.14 -4.33 -15.25
CA MET A 712 -10.42 -5.63 -15.87
C MET A 712 -10.79 -5.51 -17.36
N SER A 713 -11.22 -4.34 -17.79
CA SER A 713 -11.51 -4.05 -19.20
C SER A 713 -10.30 -3.48 -19.95
N ALA A 714 -9.23 -3.11 -19.24
CA ALA A 714 -8.06 -2.50 -19.84
C ALA A 714 -7.17 -3.54 -20.58
N PRO A 715 -6.42 -3.13 -21.61
CA PRO A 715 -5.45 -4.01 -22.26
C PRO A 715 -4.33 -4.46 -21.32
N GLY A 716 -3.71 -5.62 -21.62
CA GLY A 716 -2.60 -6.20 -20.87
C GLY A 716 -2.97 -6.87 -19.56
N LEU A 717 -4.26 -7.16 -19.32
CA LEU A 717 -4.75 -7.76 -18.08
C LEU A 717 -4.05 -9.09 -17.75
N PHE A 718 -3.64 -9.25 -16.50
CA PHE A 718 -3.35 -10.57 -15.91
C PHE A 718 -4.42 -10.85 -14.86
N ALA A 719 -5.20 -11.91 -15.06
CA ALA A 719 -6.32 -12.29 -14.21
C ALA A 719 -6.14 -13.70 -13.63
N SER A 720 -6.69 -13.94 -12.44
CA SER A 720 -6.72 -15.26 -11.82
C SER A 720 -8.00 -15.46 -11.00
N ASN A 721 -8.51 -16.69 -10.96
CA ASN A 721 -9.75 -17.07 -10.29
C ASN A 721 -11.00 -16.37 -10.82
N TRP A 722 -11.09 -16.20 -12.12
CA TRP A 722 -12.30 -15.77 -12.83
C TRP A 722 -12.85 -16.90 -13.69
N GLN A 723 -14.15 -16.87 -13.94
CA GLN A 723 -14.77 -17.78 -14.89
C GLN A 723 -14.32 -17.38 -16.31
N PRO A 724 -13.74 -18.29 -17.11
CA PRO A 724 -13.48 -18.01 -18.53
C PRO A 724 -14.82 -17.92 -19.27
N LEU A 725 -15.04 -16.82 -19.99
CA LEU A 725 -16.24 -16.62 -20.81
C LEU A 725 -15.84 -16.82 -22.28
N SER A 726 -16.47 -17.80 -22.94
CA SER A 726 -16.42 -17.89 -24.41
C SER A 726 -17.21 -16.75 -25.05
N PRO A 727 -17.08 -16.51 -26.37
CA PRO A 727 -17.94 -15.55 -27.07
C PRO A 727 -19.45 -15.81 -26.85
N ALA A 728 -19.86 -17.08 -26.75
CA ALA A 728 -21.25 -17.45 -26.47
C ALA A 728 -21.67 -17.09 -25.03
N ASP A 729 -20.80 -17.30 -24.04
CA ASP A 729 -21.07 -16.93 -22.65
C ASP A 729 -21.15 -15.40 -22.49
N ALA A 730 -20.24 -14.67 -23.15
CA ALA A 730 -20.26 -13.21 -23.18
C ALA A 730 -21.54 -12.67 -23.84
N ASN A 731 -21.99 -13.30 -24.92
CA ASN A 731 -23.26 -12.97 -25.56
C ASN A 731 -24.45 -13.20 -24.61
N ALA A 732 -24.48 -14.35 -23.92
CA ALA A 732 -25.53 -14.65 -22.95
C ALA A 732 -25.57 -13.64 -21.78
N GLU A 733 -24.41 -13.17 -21.31
CA GLU A 733 -24.33 -12.13 -20.25
C GLU A 733 -24.83 -10.77 -20.76
N ILE A 734 -24.71 -10.46 -22.05
CA ILE A 734 -25.19 -9.21 -22.66
C ILE A 734 -26.67 -9.26 -23.02
N ASP A 735 -27.18 -10.42 -23.43
CA ASP A 735 -28.58 -10.63 -23.79
C ASP A 735 -29.52 -10.44 -22.57
N ASP A 736 -29.02 -10.62 -21.35
CA ASP A 736 -29.67 -10.13 -20.12
C ASP A 736 -29.51 -8.60 -19.99
N VAL A 737 -30.20 -7.87 -20.85
CA VAL A 737 -30.07 -6.40 -21.00
C VAL A 737 -30.18 -5.66 -19.67
N ILE A 738 -31.07 -6.09 -18.77
CA ILE A 738 -31.28 -5.45 -17.47
C ILE A 738 -30.03 -5.58 -16.60
N ARG A 739 -29.42 -6.76 -16.53
CA ARG A 739 -28.19 -6.96 -15.76
C ARG A 739 -26.98 -6.35 -16.45
N ALA A 740 -26.93 -6.39 -17.78
CA ALA A 740 -25.84 -5.82 -18.56
C ALA A 740 -25.77 -4.28 -18.42
N GLU A 741 -26.91 -3.58 -18.30
CA GLU A 741 -26.95 -2.14 -18.04
C GLU A 741 -26.42 -1.76 -16.65
N ALA A 742 -26.41 -2.69 -15.70
CA ALA A 742 -25.82 -2.46 -14.38
C ALA A 742 -24.28 -2.41 -14.39
N TYR A 743 -23.62 -3.00 -15.39
CA TYR A 743 -22.17 -2.83 -15.55
C TYR A 743 -21.80 -1.39 -15.92
N THR A 744 -20.59 -0.98 -15.55
CA THR A 744 -20.01 0.27 -16.06
C THR A 744 -19.81 0.20 -17.58
N PRO A 745 -19.78 1.37 -18.27
CA PRO A 745 -19.56 1.40 -19.72
C PRO A 745 -18.30 0.65 -20.19
N PRO A 746 -17.13 0.71 -19.50
CA PRO A 746 -15.96 -0.08 -19.88
C PRO A 746 -16.21 -1.60 -19.90
N MET A 747 -16.78 -2.16 -18.82
CA MET A 747 -17.04 -3.60 -18.71
C MET A 747 -18.06 -4.06 -19.75
N ARG A 748 -19.12 -3.28 -19.94
CA ARG A 748 -20.13 -3.59 -20.97
C ARG A 748 -19.54 -3.56 -22.38
N GLN A 749 -18.66 -2.61 -22.69
CA GLN A 749 -17.98 -2.57 -23.98
C GLN A 749 -17.03 -3.77 -24.15
N HIS A 750 -16.26 -4.12 -23.11
CA HIS A 750 -15.37 -5.28 -23.13
C HIS A 750 -16.11 -6.58 -23.43
N LEU A 751 -17.26 -6.81 -22.77
CA LEU A 751 -18.08 -7.98 -23.03
C LEU A 751 -18.67 -7.98 -24.46
N ARG A 752 -19.05 -6.81 -24.99
CA ARG A 752 -19.62 -6.71 -26.35
C ARG A 752 -18.60 -7.06 -27.42
N GLU A 753 -17.37 -6.58 -27.23
CA GLU A 753 -16.24 -6.92 -28.09
C GLU A 753 -15.93 -8.42 -28.01
N ALA A 754 -15.99 -9.03 -26.82
CA ALA A 754 -15.80 -10.46 -26.64
C ALA A 754 -16.90 -11.31 -27.30
N ALA A 755 -18.16 -10.90 -27.19
CA ALA A 755 -19.30 -11.58 -27.81
C ALA A 755 -19.23 -11.55 -29.35
N ALA A 756 -18.72 -10.46 -29.93
CA ALA A 756 -18.53 -10.32 -31.38
C ALA A 756 -17.23 -10.95 -31.91
N GLY A 757 -16.30 -11.29 -31.01
CA GLY A 757 -14.96 -11.78 -31.35
C GLY A 757 -14.80 -13.30 -31.23
N THR A 758 -13.55 -13.75 -31.21
CA THR A 758 -13.16 -15.16 -31.03
C THR A 758 -12.42 -15.44 -29.72
N SER A 759 -12.09 -14.39 -28.96
CA SER A 759 -11.28 -14.49 -27.75
C SER A 759 -12.13 -14.73 -26.50
N PHE A 760 -11.53 -15.32 -25.47
CA PHE A 760 -12.16 -15.40 -24.15
C PHE A 760 -12.22 -14.02 -23.48
N ALA A 761 -13.10 -13.90 -22.48
CA ALA A 761 -13.22 -12.73 -21.61
C ALA A 761 -13.43 -13.12 -20.15
N VAL A 762 -13.46 -12.11 -19.29
CA VAL A 762 -13.84 -12.21 -17.89
C VAL A 762 -14.84 -11.10 -17.55
N ALA A 763 -15.74 -11.36 -16.61
CA ALA A 763 -16.66 -10.35 -16.08
C ALA A 763 -16.45 -10.17 -14.58
N SER A 764 -16.57 -8.93 -14.09
CA SER A 764 -16.43 -8.59 -12.66
C SER A 764 -17.43 -9.34 -11.77
N ALA A 765 -18.61 -9.69 -12.29
CA ALA A 765 -19.64 -10.42 -11.55
C ALA A 765 -19.45 -11.94 -11.52
N LEU A 766 -18.48 -12.51 -12.25
CA LEU A 766 -18.34 -13.95 -12.47
C LEU A 766 -16.98 -14.51 -12.01
N PRO A 767 -16.70 -14.53 -10.69
CA PRO A 767 -15.55 -15.26 -10.16
C PRO A 767 -15.57 -16.75 -10.56
N ARG A 768 -14.39 -17.38 -10.59
CA ARG A 768 -14.26 -18.82 -10.86
C ARG A 768 -15.13 -19.63 -9.90
N LEU A 769 -15.83 -20.64 -10.41
CA LEU A 769 -16.51 -21.61 -9.57
C LEU A 769 -15.50 -22.63 -8.99
N VAL A 770 -15.51 -22.78 -7.67
CA VAL A 770 -14.78 -23.80 -6.90
C VAL A 770 -15.81 -24.58 -6.10
N ASP A 771 -15.91 -25.88 -6.34
CA ASP A 771 -16.94 -26.75 -5.76
C ASP A 771 -18.37 -26.20 -5.92
N GLY A 772 -18.66 -25.67 -7.11
CA GLY A 772 -19.97 -25.11 -7.47
C GLY A 772 -20.27 -23.72 -6.88
N LYS A 773 -19.34 -23.09 -6.17
CA LYS A 773 -19.52 -21.76 -5.57
C LYS A 773 -18.51 -20.75 -6.11
N PRO A 774 -18.87 -19.47 -6.29
CA PRO A 774 -17.89 -18.44 -6.65
C PRO A 774 -16.74 -18.39 -5.65
N SER A 775 -15.51 -18.35 -6.16
CA SER A 775 -14.32 -18.18 -5.34
C SER A 775 -14.40 -16.88 -4.56
N LYS A 776 -13.97 -16.91 -3.29
CA LYS A 776 -13.81 -15.73 -2.44
C LYS A 776 -12.45 -15.06 -2.61
N ASN A 777 -11.71 -15.42 -3.66
CA ASN A 777 -10.38 -14.89 -3.95
C ASN A 777 -10.19 -14.60 -5.45
N PRO A 778 -11.11 -13.87 -6.12
CA PRO A 778 -10.87 -13.36 -7.45
C PRO A 778 -9.68 -12.40 -7.44
N ARG A 779 -8.83 -12.44 -8.48
CA ARG A 779 -7.60 -11.64 -8.52
C ARG A 779 -7.32 -11.06 -9.89
N TYR A 780 -6.69 -9.89 -9.90
CA TYR A 780 -6.07 -9.32 -11.09
C TYR A 780 -4.85 -8.48 -10.72
N LEU A 781 -3.96 -8.24 -11.70
CA LEU A 781 -2.87 -7.28 -11.55
C LEU A 781 -3.31 -5.89 -12.02
N GLN A 782 -3.63 -5.03 -11.07
CA GLN A 782 -3.87 -3.61 -11.31
C GLN A 782 -2.54 -2.91 -11.65
N VAL A 783 -2.49 -2.14 -12.74
CA VAL A 783 -1.35 -1.25 -12.99
C VAL A 783 -1.34 -0.19 -11.89
N ARG A 784 -0.20 0.02 -11.22
CA ARG A 784 -0.11 1.01 -10.14
C ARG A 784 -0.64 2.37 -10.64
N PRO A 785 -1.51 3.09 -9.91
CA PRO A 785 -2.23 4.23 -10.45
C PRO A 785 -1.35 5.34 -11.04
N ASP A 786 -0.16 5.59 -10.48
CA ASP A 786 0.81 6.57 -11.01
C ASP A 786 1.50 6.11 -12.32
N HIS A 787 1.52 4.80 -12.59
CA HIS A 787 1.89 4.26 -13.89
C HIS A 787 0.72 4.20 -14.86
N ALA A 788 -0.52 4.04 -14.37
CA ALA A 788 -1.71 4.05 -15.20
C ALA A 788 -2.00 5.47 -15.75
N ASP A 789 -1.91 6.48 -14.89
CA ASP A 789 -2.00 7.90 -15.24
C ASP A 789 -0.92 8.69 -14.46
N PRO A 790 0.15 9.16 -15.13
CA PRO A 790 1.23 9.90 -14.47
C PRO A 790 0.86 11.35 -14.16
N ALA A 791 -0.22 11.90 -14.72
CA ALA A 791 -0.53 13.33 -14.62
C ALA A 791 -0.88 13.77 -13.17
N PRO A 792 -1.72 13.05 -12.39
CA PRO A 792 -2.03 13.43 -11.01
C PRO A 792 -0.79 13.55 -10.12
N LYS A 793 0.14 12.58 -10.22
CA LYS A 793 1.39 12.62 -9.45
C LYS A 793 2.26 13.81 -9.84
N ARG A 794 2.41 14.08 -11.13
CA ARG A 794 3.17 15.25 -11.62
C ARG A 794 2.58 16.57 -11.13
N ILE A 795 1.25 16.73 -11.18
CA ILE A 795 0.56 17.92 -10.67
C ILE A 795 0.75 18.07 -9.15
N ALA A 796 0.72 16.96 -8.41
CA ALA A 796 1.00 16.96 -6.98
C ALA A 796 2.44 17.42 -6.67
N GLU A 797 3.44 16.89 -7.37
CA GLU A 797 4.86 17.27 -7.21
C GLU A 797 5.10 18.74 -7.56
N ILE A 798 4.51 19.25 -8.64
CA ILE A 798 4.58 20.68 -8.98
C ILE A 798 3.95 21.53 -7.88
N GLY A 799 2.77 21.14 -7.39
CA GLY A 799 2.11 21.83 -6.28
C GLY A 799 2.99 21.90 -5.02
N LEU A 800 3.63 20.79 -4.65
CA LEU A 800 4.56 20.73 -3.52
C LEU A 800 5.80 21.59 -3.73
N ARG A 801 6.38 21.60 -4.94
CA ARG A 801 7.52 22.44 -5.28
C ARG A 801 7.20 23.92 -5.16
N LEU A 802 6.05 24.34 -5.69
CA LEU A 802 5.59 25.73 -5.60
C LEU A 802 5.32 26.14 -4.15
N PHE A 803 4.67 25.27 -3.37
CA PHE A 803 4.40 25.50 -1.96
C PHE A 803 5.69 25.67 -1.14
N ASN A 804 6.68 24.80 -1.36
CA ASN A 804 7.94 24.84 -0.60
C ASN A 804 9.04 25.70 -1.26
N ARG A 805 8.78 26.32 -2.43
CA ARG A 805 9.76 27.05 -3.26
C ARG A 805 10.99 26.21 -3.62
N ILE A 806 10.80 24.93 -3.90
CA ILE A 806 11.88 23.98 -4.25
C ILE A 806 12.04 23.94 -5.77
N GLY A 807 13.21 24.38 -6.26
CA GLY A 807 13.55 24.40 -7.69
C GLY A 807 13.43 23.02 -8.36
N ILE A 808 13.10 22.97 -9.65
CA ILE A 808 12.88 21.70 -10.38
C ILE A 808 14.11 20.78 -10.42
N ASP A 809 15.29 21.37 -10.34
CA ASP A 809 16.61 20.73 -10.27
C ASP A 809 16.98 20.23 -8.86
N GLN A 810 16.25 20.66 -7.83
CA GLN A 810 16.48 20.28 -6.45
C GLN A 810 15.68 19.02 -6.04
N PRO A 811 16.24 18.20 -5.13
CA PRO A 811 15.53 17.12 -4.46
C PRO A 811 14.17 17.54 -3.88
N LEU A 812 13.11 16.78 -4.16
CA LEU A 812 11.83 16.89 -3.48
C LEU A 812 11.64 15.69 -2.54
N HIS A 813 11.69 15.93 -1.24
CA HIS A 813 11.43 14.92 -0.23
C HIS A 813 9.97 14.96 0.21
N VAL A 814 9.32 13.81 0.26
CA VAL A 814 7.94 13.65 0.75
C VAL A 814 7.97 12.68 1.93
N PRO A 815 8.22 13.17 3.16
CA PRO A 815 8.24 12.33 4.35
C PRO A 815 6.84 11.88 4.75
N VAL A 816 6.75 10.76 5.45
CA VAL A 816 5.53 10.33 6.14
C VAL A 816 5.13 11.40 7.17
N ASP A 817 3.86 11.78 7.16
CA ASP A 817 3.29 12.76 8.09
C ASP A 817 2.52 12.09 9.24
N ALA A 818 1.83 10.98 8.95
CA ALA A 818 0.93 10.32 9.89
C ALA A 818 0.97 8.80 9.77
N VAL A 819 1.07 8.12 10.91
CA VAL A 819 1.01 6.66 11.04
C VAL A 819 -0.39 6.25 11.50
N LEU A 820 -1.15 5.63 10.61
CA LEU A 820 -2.60 5.39 10.71
C LEU A 820 -2.90 3.90 10.46
N ALA A 821 -2.50 3.04 11.39
CA ALA A 821 -2.75 1.59 11.34
C ALA A 821 -4.26 1.27 11.31
N GLY A 822 -4.58 0.00 11.02
CA GLY A 822 -5.95 -0.49 10.96
C GLY A 822 -6.14 -1.79 11.72
N ARG A 823 -7.33 -1.97 12.30
CA ARG A 823 -7.72 -3.18 13.01
C ARG A 823 -8.94 -3.80 12.37
N ARG A 824 -8.99 -5.13 12.34
CA ARG A 824 -10.22 -5.86 12.03
C ARG A 824 -10.89 -6.27 13.33
N ASN A 825 -12.00 -5.62 13.62
CA ASN A 825 -12.83 -5.93 14.78
C ASN A 825 -13.96 -6.89 14.37
N ASN A 826 -14.38 -7.73 15.30
CA ASN A 826 -15.53 -8.62 15.14
C ASN A 826 -16.34 -8.73 16.44
N PRO A 827 -17.67 -8.89 16.32
CA PRO A 827 -18.52 -9.26 17.45
C PRO A 827 -18.24 -10.72 17.86
N PRO A 828 -18.78 -11.17 19.00
CA PRO A 828 -18.78 -12.59 19.34
C PRO A 828 -19.63 -13.39 18.33
N GLU A 829 -19.11 -14.53 17.88
CA GLU A 829 -19.83 -15.51 17.05
C GLU A 829 -19.59 -16.92 17.65
N PRO A 830 -20.40 -17.96 17.36
CA PRO A 830 -20.13 -19.31 17.85
C PRO A 830 -18.71 -19.79 17.51
N GLY A 831 -17.88 -20.03 18.53
CA GLY A 831 -16.47 -20.43 18.37
C GLY A 831 -15.49 -19.28 18.11
N VAL A 832 -15.94 -18.02 18.10
CA VAL A 832 -15.13 -16.83 17.86
C VAL A 832 -15.28 -15.84 19.02
N LYS A 833 -14.18 -15.61 19.76
CA LYS A 833 -14.13 -14.59 20.81
C LYS A 833 -14.21 -13.17 20.23
N PRO A 834 -14.82 -12.21 20.97
CA PRO A 834 -14.94 -10.83 20.52
C PRO A 834 -13.58 -10.12 20.40
N LEU A 835 -13.48 -9.18 19.45
CA LEU A 835 -12.39 -8.21 19.31
C LEU A 835 -12.93 -6.82 18.93
N CYS A 836 -14.12 -6.47 19.42
CA CYS A 836 -14.83 -5.22 19.09
C CYS A 836 -14.71 -4.13 20.16
N VAL A 837 -13.59 -4.11 20.89
CA VAL A 837 -13.35 -3.19 22.04
C VAL A 837 -12.86 -1.79 21.64
N TYR A 838 -12.41 -1.63 20.39
CA TYR A 838 -11.94 -0.34 19.89
C TYR A 838 -13.12 0.52 19.44
N ASN A 839 -13.06 1.80 19.78
CA ASN A 839 -13.90 2.83 19.16
C ASN A 839 -13.39 3.13 17.72
N PRO A 840 -13.99 4.08 16.98
CA PRO A 840 -13.59 4.34 15.59
C PRO A 840 -12.10 4.62 15.38
N LEU A 841 -11.43 5.21 16.37
CA LEU A 841 -10.06 5.67 16.26
C LEU A 841 -9.37 5.78 17.63
N HIS A 842 -8.33 4.97 17.82
CA HIS A 842 -7.49 4.99 19.01
C HIS A 842 -6.12 5.59 18.73
N TYR A 843 -5.52 6.20 19.75
CA TYR A 843 -4.10 6.53 19.82
C TYR A 843 -3.44 5.62 20.85
N GLN A 844 -2.29 5.04 20.51
CA GLN A 844 -1.52 4.22 21.45
C GLN A 844 -0.14 4.85 21.65
N GLU A 845 0.25 5.03 22.90
CA GLU A 845 1.63 5.33 23.26
C GLU A 845 2.52 4.13 22.88
N LEU A 846 3.83 4.35 22.69
CA LEU A 846 4.72 3.33 22.14
C LEU A 846 4.70 1.97 22.86
N PRO A 847 4.64 1.86 24.21
CA PRO A 847 4.54 0.57 24.87
C PRO A 847 3.29 -0.21 24.42
N GLU A 848 2.12 0.42 24.49
CA GLU A 848 0.85 -0.21 24.07
C GLU A 848 0.82 -0.53 22.57
N LEU A 849 1.37 0.36 21.74
CA LEU A 849 1.48 0.14 20.30
C LEU A 849 2.37 -1.05 19.96
N VAL A 850 3.52 -1.19 20.63
CA VAL A 850 4.44 -2.31 20.38
C VAL A 850 3.85 -3.63 20.88
N MET A 851 3.14 -3.64 22.02
CA MET A 851 2.40 -4.85 22.45
C MET A 851 1.42 -5.31 21.37
N ASP A 852 0.77 -4.35 20.73
CA ASP A 852 -0.17 -4.61 19.66
C ASP A 852 0.53 -5.09 18.37
N TRP A 853 1.61 -4.45 17.97
CA TRP A 853 2.40 -4.82 16.79
C TRP A 853 3.07 -6.19 16.92
N VAL A 854 3.56 -6.55 18.11
CA VAL A 854 4.06 -7.90 18.41
C VAL A 854 2.98 -8.95 18.17
N ALA A 855 1.75 -8.67 18.61
CA ALA A 855 0.65 -9.64 18.56
C ALA A 855 -0.10 -9.67 17.22
N SER A 856 -0.33 -8.52 16.58
CA SER A 856 -1.04 -8.35 15.31
C SER A 856 -2.30 -9.22 15.20
N LEU A 857 -3.28 -8.93 16.05
CA LEU A 857 -4.42 -9.81 16.31
C LEU A 857 -5.55 -9.68 15.28
N THR A 858 -6.21 -10.82 14.98
CA THR A 858 -7.38 -10.93 14.10
C THR A 858 -8.35 -12.00 14.63
N GLY A 859 -9.65 -11.73 14.61
CA GLY A 859 -10.62 -12.65 15.23
C GLY A 859 -11.12 -13.78 14.35
N LYS A 860 -10.81 -13.80 13.04
CA LYS A 860 -11.26 -14.88 12.13
C LYS A 860 -10.11 -15.81 11.72
N SER A 861 -9.47 -16.46 12.69
CA SER A 861 -8.58 -17.60 12.43
C SER A 861 -9.30 -18.92 12.73
N PRO A 862 -9.38 -19.89 11.78
CA PRO A 862 -10.11 -21.14 11.98
C PRO A 862 -9.57 -22.11 13.06
N SER A 863 -8.40 -21.83 13.66
CA SER A 863 -7.59 -22.84 14.37
C SER A 863 -7.41 -22.63 15.88
N THR A 864 -7.98 -21.59 16.49
CA THR A 864 -7.78 -21.27 17.90
C THR A 864 -9.10 -20.96 18.61
N THR A 865 -9.23 -21.36 19.88
CA THR A 865 -10.35 -21.00 20.76
C THR A 865 -10.25 -19.54 21.29
N GLY A 866 -9.24 -18.78 20.86
CA GLY A 866 -9.03 -17.35 21.13
C GLY A 866 -8.61 -16.57 19.86
N ALA A 867 -8.22 -15.30 20.00
CA ALA A 867 -7.79 -14.47 18.88
C ALA A 867 -6.62 -15.09 18.09
N GLY A 868 -6.70 -15.03 16.75
CA GLY A 868 -5.58 -15.38 15.87
C GLY A 868 -4.54 -14.27 15.81
N SER A 869 -3.29 -14.63 15.50
CA SER A 869 -2.18 -13.70 15.28
C SER A 869 -1.65 -13.83 13.85
N GLU A 870 -1.39 -12.71 13.19
CA GLU A 870 -0.65 -12.67 11.91
C GLU A 870 0.89 -12.59 12.12
N GLY A 871 1.34 -12.72 13.37
CA GLY A 871 2.74 -12.52 13.79
C GLY A 871 3.15 -11.04 13.77
N ALA A 872 4.32 -10.75 14.35
CA ALA A 872 4.83 -9.39 14.48
C ALA A 872 4.72 -8.57 13.18
N LEU A 873 4.19 -7.34 13.30
CA LEU A 873 4.00 -6.38 12.21
C LEU A 873 3.17 -6.92 11.03
N THR A 874 2.35 -7.96 11.24
CA THR A 874 1.62 -8.73 10.21
C THR A 874 2.54 -9.45 9.21
N LYS A 875 3.79 -9.70 9.61
CA LYS A 875 4.85 -10.28 8.77
C LYS A 875 5.19 -11.72 9.13
N GLY A 876 4.46 -12.38 10.04
CA GLY A 876 4.70 -13.79 10.41
C GLY A 876 4.88 -14.72 9.20
N PRO A 877 3.96 -14.71 8.20
CA PRO A 877 4.09 -15.53 6.99
C PRO A 877 5.19 -15.07 6.00
N PHE A 878 5.83 -13.93 6.24
CA PHE A 878 6.71 -13.24 5.29
C PHE A 878 8.07 -12.84 5.89
N ASN A 879 8.42 -13.36 7.06
CA ASN A 879 9.71 -13.10 7.70
C ASN A 879 10.46 -14.43 7.94
N ALA A 880 11.65 -14.55 7.34
CA ALA A 880 12.52 -15.72 7.44
C ALA A 880 13.57 -15.60 8.57
N VAL A 881 13.65 -14.46 9.25
CA VAL A 881 14.51 -14.21 10.40
C VAL A 881 13.67 -14.05 11.67
N ARG A 882 14.32 -14.07 12.84
CA ARG A 882 13.63 -13.81 14.11
C ARG A 882 12.99 -12.43 14.06
N ALA A 883 11.74 -12.33 14.49
CA ALA A 883 10.93 -11.13 14.37
C ALA A 883 11.47 -9.94 15.20
N THR A 884 12.35 -10.19 16.16
CA THR A 884 12.99 -9.16 17.00
C THR A 884 13.80 -8.16 16.18
N ALA A 885 14.45 -8.57 15.08
CA ALA A 885 15.19 -7.64 14.22
C ALA A 885 14.26 -6.57 13.60
N ASP A 886 13.12 -7.01 13.06
CA ASP A 886 12.06 -6.15 12.52
C ASP A 886 11.48 -5.24 13.62
N LEU A 887 11.15 -5.82 14.79
CA LEU A 887 10.55 -5.07 15.90
C LEU A 887 11.51 -4.01 16.47
N ASN A 888 12.80 -4.33 16.57
CA ASN A 888 13.84 -3.39 16.99
C ASN A 888 13.93 -2.22 16.00
N ALA A 889 13.97 -2.51 14.69
CA ALA A 889 14.02 -1.48 13.64
C ALA A 889 12.78 -0.57 13.68
N ALA A 890 11.58 -1.16 13.74
CA ALA A 890 10.32 -0.42 13.78
C ALA A 890 10.22 0.47 15.03
N LEU A 891 10.62 -0.06 16.20
CA LEU A 891 10.62 0.71 17.46
C LEU A 891 11.59 1.90 17.39
N VAL A 892 12.83 1.67 16.94
CA VAL A 892 13.81 2.75 16.76
C VAL A 892 13.29 3.80 15.78
N GLY A 893 12.70 3.39 14.66
CA GLY A 893 12.10 4.28 13.66
C GLY A 893 11.00 5.18 14.26
N MET A 894 10.08 4.59 15.03
CA MET A 894 9.01 5.34 15.70
C MET A 894 9.55 6.34 16.74
N ILE A 895 10.53 5.94 17.55
CA ILE A 895 11.14 6.83 18.56
C ILE A 895 11.86 8.02 17.88
N LEU A 896 12.65 7.76 16.83
CA LEU A 896 13.45 8.77 16.16
C LEU A 896 12.60 9.79 15.38
N THR A 897 11.52 9.31 14.75
CA THR A 897 10.59 10.16 14.00
C THR A 897 9.63 10.93 14.90
N GLY A 898 9.38 10.42 16.12
CA GLY A 898 8.41 11.01 17.05
C GLY A 898 6.97 10.95 16.50
N HIS A 899 6.66 9.94 15.68
CA HIS A 899 5.31 9.78 15.14
C HIS A 899 4.32 9.33 16.22
N ASP A 900 3.16 10.00 16.24
CA ASP A 900 1.98 9.49 16.92
C ASP A 900 1.32 8.42 16.05
N ALA A 901 1.08 7.23 16.63
CA ALA A 901 0.42 6.13 15.93
C ALA A 901 -1.05 6.02 16.32
N PHE A 902 -1.93 6.14 15.32
CA PHE A 902 -3.36 5.94 15.48
C PHE A 902 -3.79 4.62 14.82
N SER A 903 -4.81 3.99 15.37
CA SER A 903 -5.40 2.75 14.90
C SER A 903 -6.88 2.96 14.59
N SER A 904 -7.26 2.77 13.33
CA SER A 904 -8.64 2.86 12.84
C SER A 904 -9.38 1.53 12.93
N ALA A 905 -10.65 1.56 13.34
CA ALA A 905 -11.50 0.37 13.37
C ALA A 905 -12.04 0.03 11.97
N ALA A 906 -12.03 -1.25 11.62
CA ALA A 906 -12.74 -1.82 10.48
C ALA A 906 -13.59 -3.03 10.92
N GLY A 907 -14.65 -3.33 10.17
CA GLY A 907 -15.63 -4.36 10.50
C GLY A 907 -16.69 -3.82 11.47
N PHE A 908 -16.38 -3.79 12.77
CA PHE A 908 -17.33 -3.46 13.83
C PHE A 908 -16.76 -2.49 14.87
N VAL A 909 -17.64 -1.72 15.51
CA VAL A 909 -17.34 -0.93 16.73
C VAL A 909 -18.35 -1.33 17.80
N GLY A 910 -17.86 -2.01 18.84
CA GLY A 910 -18.72 -2.77 19.75
C GLY A 910 -19.42 -3.95 19.06
N PRO A 911 -20.22 -4.73 19.79
CA PRO A 911 -20.89 -5.90 19.24
C PRO A 911 -22.07 -5.59 18.31
N GLN A 912 -22.62 -4.37 18.31
CA GLN A 912 -23.90 -4.07 17.66
C GLN A 912 -23.76 -3.28 16.36
N VAL A 913 -22.69 -2.50 16.17
CA VAL A 913 -22.60 -1.54 15.06
C VAL A 913 -21.55 -1.95 14.04
N ARG A 914 -22.00 -2.29 12.83
CA ARG A 914 -21.13 -2.64 11.69
C ARG A 914 -20.74 -1.38 10.91
N TYR A 915 -19.46 -1.27 10.57
CA TYR A 915 -18.87 -0.16 9.80
C TYR A 915 -18.14 -0.60 8.52
N ASP A 916 -17.89 -1.90 8.33
CA ASP A 916 -17.09 -2.42 7.21
C ASP A 916 -15.77 -1.63 7.05
N HIS A 917 -15.59 -0.89 5.95
CA HIS A 917 -14.42 -0.04 5.72
C HIS A 917 -14.71 1.47 5.74
N ASP A 918 -15.91 1.90 6.14
CA ASP A 918 -16.34 3.30 6.06
C ASP A 918 -15.43 4.23 6.88
N ILE A 919 -15.03 3.81 8.08
CA ILE A 919 -14.07 4.55 8.93
C ILE A 919 -12.69 4.59 8.29
N SER A 920 -12.24 3.48 7.69
CA SER A 920 -10.91 3.40 7.04
C SER A 920 -10.78 4.39 5.87
N LEU A 921 -11.85 4.60 5.10
CA LEU A 921 -11.90 5.57 4.00
C LEU A 921 -11.95 7.02 4.51
N LEU A 922 -12.60 7.25 5.65
CA LEU A 922 -12.81 8.59 6.24
C LEU A 922 -11.54 9.19 6.88
N VAL A 923 -10.69 8.35 7.48
CA VAL A 923 -9.48 8.79 8.20
C VAL A 923 -8.55 9.69 7.35
N PRO A 924 -8.12 9.33 6.12
CA PRO A 924 -7.26 10.20 5.32
C PRO A 924 -7.96 11.51 4.89
N GLU A 925 -9.30 11.51 4.75
CA GLU A 925 -10.07 12.71 4.46
C GLU A 925 -10.02 13.71 5.62
N LEU A 926 -10.03 13.21 6.86
CA LEU A 926 -9.91 14.06 8.03
C LEU A 926 -8.47 14.56 8.20
N TRP A 927 -7.49 13.66 8.12
CA TRP A 927 -6.09 13.99 8.41
C TRP A 927 -5.52 15.06 7.49
N CYS A 928 -5.82 15.00 6.18
CA CYS A 928 -5.36 16.02 5.24
C CYS A 928 -6.02 17.40 5.48
N ARG A 929 -7.08 17.46 6.28
CA ARG A 929 -7.79 18.69 6.67
C ARG A 929 -7.42 19.19 8.05
N LEU A 930 -6.61 18.46 8.82
CA LEU A 930 -6.06 18.91 10.10
C LEU A 930 -4.73 19.65 9.88
N LYS A 931 -4.44 20.68 10.66
CA LYS A 931 -3.11 21.30 10.70
C LYS A 931 -2.12 20.37 11.41
N PRO A 932 -0.80 20.45 11.14
CA PRO A 932 0.19 19.61 11.82
C PRO A 932 0.07 19.59 13.35
N ALA A 933 -0.11 20.76 13.98
CA ALA A 933 -0.28 20.87 15.43
C ALA A 933 -1.59 20.22 15.96
N GLU A 934 -2.66 20.21 15.16
CA GLU A 934 -3.95 19.61 15.51
C GLU A 934 -3.92 18.07 15.44
N ARG A 935 -2.95 17.50 14.71
CA ARG A 935 -2.78 16.04 14.55
C ARG A 935 -1.99 15.41 15.69
N SER A 936 -1.27 16.20 16.47
CA SER A 936 -0.46 15.68 17.58
C SER A 936 -1.35 15.12 18.69
N ALA A 937 -1.04 13.90 19.13
CA ALA A 937 -1.75 13.28 20.24
C ALA A 937 -1.61 14.08 21.53
N ALA A 938 -0.44 14.68 21.80
CA ALA A 938 -0.24 15.54 22.97
C ALA A 938 -1.18 16.76 22.97
N THR A 939 -1.37 17.38 21.80
CA THR A 939 -2.36 18.47 21.63
C THR A 939 -3.78 17.94 21.83
N MET A 940 -4.12 16.80 21.22
CA MET A 940 -5.45 16.21 21.32
C MET A 940 -5.81 15.83 22.78
N ILE A 941 -4.88 15.26 23.54
CA ILE A 941 -5.05 14.93 24.96
C ILE A 941 -5.30 16.21 25.77
N ARG A 942 -4.47 17.25 25.59
CA ARG A 942 -4.59 18.52 26.31
C ARG A 942 -5.95 19.20 26.11
N HIS A 943 -6.53 19.06 24.92
CA HIS A 943 -7.81 19.67 24.57
C HIS A 943 -9.01 18.72 24.73
N GLY A 944 -8.83 17.57 25.40
CA GLY A 944 -9.92 16.61 25.67
C GLY A 944 -10.48 15.93 24.41
N HIS A 945 -9.72 15.94 23.30
CA HIS A 945 -10.07 15.23 22.06
C HIS A 945 -9.77 13.73 22.15
N LEU A 946 -8.85 13.37 23.03
CA LEU A 946 -8.55 11.99 23.40
C LEU A 946 -8.81 11.80 24.89
N GLU A 947 -9.47 10.70 25.24
CA GLU A 947 -9.59 10.23 26.62
C GLU A 947 -8.83 8.91 26.81
N ARG A 948 -8.21 8.73 27.98
CA ARG A 948 -7.51 7.49 28.31
C ARG A 948 -8.54 6.41 28.61
N VAL A 949 -8.33 5.21 28.07
CA VAL A 949 -9.10 4.04 28.48
C VAL A 949 -8.49 3.56 29.80
N GLU A 950 -9.27 3.59 30.88
CA GLU A 950 -8.79 3.12 32.19
C GLU A 950 -9.09 1.62 32.38
N ASP A 951 -8.32 0.95 33.24
CA ASP A 951 -8.67 -0.41 33.68
C ASP A 951 -10.01 -0.40 34.42
N MET A 952 -10.82 -1.43 34.20
CA MET A 952 -12.13 -1.56 34.83
C MET A 952 -12.22 -2.77 35.76
N GLN A 953 -13.17 -2.73 36.70
CA GLN A 953 -13.56 -3.87 37.52
C GLN A 953 -14.92 -4.36 37.07
N LEU A 954 -15.03 -5.64 36.71
CA LEU A 954 -16.29 -6.27 36.33
C LEU A 954 -16.45 -7.58 37.09
N ALA A 955 -17.52 -7.70 37.88
CA ALA A 955 -17.80 -8.87 38.71
C ALA A 955 -16.60 -9.31 39.60
N GLY A 956 -15.87 -8.34 40.18
CA GLY A 956 -14.71 -8.60 41.04
C GLY A 956 -13.41 -8.96 40.31
N ARG A 957 -13.42 -8.96 38.97
CA ARG A 957 -12.26 -9.23 38.12
C ARG A 957 -11.73 -7.94 37.50
N ALA A 958 -10.39 -7.78 37.55
CA ALA A 958 -9.70 -6.69 36.86
C ALA A 958 -9.64 -6.95 35.35
N VAL A 959 -10.01 -5.95 34.56
CA VAL A 959 -9.92 -5.94 33.10
C VAL A 959 -8.86 -4.91 32.71
N ARG A 960 -7.80 -5.33 32.00
CA ARG A 960 -6.63 -4.48 31.68
C ARG A 960 -6.87 -3.57 30.46
N SER A 961 -7.99 -2.86 30.45
CA SER A 961 -8.43 -2.03 29.32
C SER A 961 -7.51 -0.85 29.01
N SER A 962 -6.61 -0.46 29.92
CA SER A 962 -5.59 0.56 29.65
C SER A 962 -4.60 0.21 28.55
N ARG A 963 -4.47 -1.06 28.18
CA ARG A 963 -3.67 -1.48 27.01
C ARG A 963 -4.24 -0.99 25.67
N LEU A 964 -5.49 -0.53 25.65
CA LEU A 964 -6.12 0.07 24.47
C LEU A 964 -5.66 1.52 24.23
N GLY A 965 -4.89 2.11 25.16
CA GLY A 965 -4.37 3.46 25.06
C GLY A 965 -5.45 4.52 25.23
N TRP A 966 -5.55 5.40 24.25
CA TRP A 966 -6.44 6.55 24.22
C TRP A 966 -7.42 6.44 23.06
N ARG A 967 -8.57 7.09 23.16
CA ARG A 967 -9.61 7.02 22.13
C ARG A 967 -10.26 8.38 21.88
N ILE A 968 -10.78 8.60 20.67
CA ILE A 968 -11.44 9.87 20.33
C ILE A 968 -12.72 10.10 21.15
N THR A 969 -13.04 11.37 21.42
CA THR A 969 -14.19 11.80 22.22
C THR A 969 -15.24 12.53 21.40
N ALA A 970 -16.38 12.88 22.02
CA ALA A 970 -17.38 13.76 21.39
C ALA A 970 -16.79 15.15 21.05
N THR A 971 -15.87 15.66 21.88
CA THR A 971 -15.15 16.92 21.64
C THR A 971 -14.31 16.87 20.36
N PHE A 972 -13.67 15.73 20.07
CA PHE A 972 -12.96 15.52 18.81
C PHE A 972 -13.90 15.63 17.61
N LEU A 973 -15.08 15.02 17.67
CA LEU A 973 -16.09 15.13 16.60
C LEU A 973 -16.56 16.57 16.43
N HIS A 974 -16.89 17.25 17.53
CA HIS A 974 -17.33 18.64 17.51
C HIS A 974 -16.30 19.58 16.85
N HIS A 975 -15.00 19.37 17.10
CA HIS A 975 -13.95 20.25 16.56
C HIS A 975 -13.52 19.92 15.13
N PHE A 976 -13.56 18.65 14.75
CA PHE A 976 -12.92 18.22 13.51
C PHE A 976 -13.89 17.64 12.49
N PHE A 977 -15.00 16.99 12.88
CA PHE A 977 -15.90 16.37 11.90
C PHE A 977 -16.74 17.39 11.12
N GLY A 978 -16.91 18.59 11.67
CA GLY A 978 -17.43 19.76 10.93
C GLY A 978 -16.54 20.20 9.75
N ARG A 979 -15.40 19.53 9.48
CA ARG A 979 -14.59 19.69 8.26
C ARG A 979 -15.08 18.83 7.09
N ILE A 980 -15.94 17.84 7.36
CA ILE A 980 -16.45 16.87 6.39
C ILE A 980 -17.98 16.89 6.35
N PHE A 981 -18.64 16.88 7.51
CA PHE A 981 -20.08 16.74 7.65
C PHE A 981 -20.76 18.02 8.13
N ASP A 982 -22.05 18.18 7.79
CA ASP A 982 -22.89 19.26 8.33
C ASP A 982 -23.25 19.02 9.80
N LYS A 983 -23.34 17.76 10.24
CA LYS A 983 -23.61 17.38 11.64
C LYS A 983 -22.62 16.31 12.10
N GLY A 984 -21.37 16.71 12.31
CA GLY A 984 -20.25 15.81 12.60
C GLY A 984 -20.41 14.96 13.87
N THR A 985 -21.02 15.50 14.93
CA THR A 985 -21.22 14.80 16.21
C THR A 985 -22.26 13.67 16.12
N ALA A 986 -23.10 13.65 15.09
CA ALA A 986 -24.09 12.57 14.90
C ALA A 986 -23.49 11.32 14.24
N VAL A 987 -22.29 11.42 13.67
CA VAL A 987 -21.65 10.33 12.91
C VAL A 987 -21.34 9.14 13.83
N PHE A 988 -20.87 9.42 15.05
CA PHE A 988 -20.63 8.41 16.08
C PHE A 988 -21.37 8.83 17.35
N ASP A 989 -22.37 8.04 17.71
CA ASP A 989 -23.12 8.20 18.95
C ASP A 989 -22.27 7.80 20.18
N PRO A 990 -22.73 8.11 21.41
CA PRO A 990 -21.98 7.81 22.63
C PRO A 990 -21.61 6.33 22.80
N ALA A 991 -22.46 5.39 22.35
CA ALA A 991 -22.21 3.95 22.47
C ALA A 991 -21.19 3.44 21.44
N VAL A 992 -21.00 4.17 20.32
CA VAL A 992 -19.89 3.93 19.38
C VAL A 992 -18.59 4.53 19.92
N LEU A 993 -18.63 5.74 20.50
CA LEU A 993 -17.44 6.37 21.10
C LEU A 993 -16.94 5.60 22.33
N ARG A 994 -17.87 4.98 23.06
CA ARG A 994 -17.63 4.16 24.26
C ARG A 994 -18.25 2.76 24.09
N PRO A 995 -17.59 1.83 23.35
CA PRO A 995 -18.14 0.51 23.02
C PRO A 995 -18.56 -0.32 24.23
N GLU A 996 -18.00 -0.06 25.41
CA GLU A 996 -18.40 -0.70 26.67
C GLU A 996 -19.86 -0.42 27.07
N LEU A 997 -20.48 0.64 26.53
CA LEU A 997 -21.87 0.97 26.76
C LEU A 997 -22.83 0.09 25.96
N GLN A 998 -22.37 -0.56 24.89
CA GLN A 998 -23.18 -1.50 24.12
C GLN A 998 -23.35 -2.82 24.88
N ASP A 999 -22.25 -3.34 25.44
CA ASP A 999 -22.22 -4.52 26.31
C ASP A 999 -20.89 -4.58 27.07
N ALA A 1000 -20.94 -4.35 28.39
CA ALA A 1000 -19.75 -4.33 29.24
C ALA A 1000 -19.08 -5.71 29.39
N ALA A 1001 -19.85 -6.80 29.32
CA ALA A 1001 -19.31 -8.15 29.45
C ALA A 1001 -18.57 -8.58 28.18
N VAL A 1002 -19.13 -8.28 27.00
CA VAL A 1002 -18.46 -8.50 25.71
C VAL A 1002 -17.21 -7.63 25.57
N PHE A 1003 -17.27 -6.38 26.03
CA PHE A 1003 -16.09 -5.50 26.07
C PHE A 1003 -14.98 -6.10 26.94
N ALA A 1004 -15.31 -6.54 28.16
CA ALA A 1004 -14.34 -7.16 29.06
C ALA A 1004 -13.72 -8.44 28.47
N ASP A 1005 -14.54 -9.35 27.92
CA ASP A 1005 -14.04 -10.57 27.27
C ASP A 1005 -13.15 -10.26 26.06
N GLY A 1006 -13.48 -9.21 25.29
CA GLY A 1006 -12.64 -8.77 24.18
C GLY A 1006 -11.28 -8.23 24.63
N VAL A 1007 -11.22 -7.50 25.76
CA VAL A 1007 -9.96 -7.04 26.34
C VAL A 1007 -9.14 -8.23 26.86
N ASP A 1008 -9.77 -9.18 27.55
CA ASP A 1008 -9.08 -10.38 28.03
C ASP A 1008 -8.54 -11.21 26.89
N ASN A 1009 -9.30 -11.35 25.81
CA ASN A 1009 -8.86 -12.03 24.58
C ASN A 1009 -7.59 -11.39 24.01
N ILE A 1010 -7.49 -10.06 24.00
CA ILE A 1010 -6.27 -9.34 23.60
C ILE A 1010 -5.12 -9.66 24.54
N VAL A 1011 -5.33 -9.57 25.86
CA VAL A 1011 -4.28 -9.80 26.87
C VAL A 1011 -3.78 -11.25 26.86
N GLU A 1012 -4.69 -12.21 26.74
CA GLU A 1012 -4.40 -13.64 26.64
C GLU A 1012 -3.57 -13.94 25.38
N ALA A 1013 -3.96 -13.38 24.23
CA ALA A 1013 -3.22 -13.56 22.99
C ALA A 1013 -1.85 -12.86 23.03
N GLN A 1014 -1.77 -11.65 23.58
CA GLN A 1014 -0.48 -10.97 23.82
C GLN A 1014 0.44 -11.79 24.72
N ARG A 1015 -0.09 -12.41 25.78
CA ARG A 1015 0.66 -13.30 26.66
C ARG A 1015 1.22 -14.50 25.89
N GLY A 1016 0.36 -15.20 25.14
CA GLY A 1016 0.76 -16.38 24.37
C GLY A 1016 1.82 -16.06 23.32
N VAL A 1017 1.65 -14.95 22.59
CA VAL A 1017 2.64 -14.49 21.61
C VAL A 1017 3.95 -14.12 22.29
N ALA A 1018 3.93 -13.31 23.35
CA ALA A 1018 5.15 -12.90 24.05
C ALA A 1018 5.90 -14.07 24.70
N GLN A 1019 5.17 -15.06 25.24
CA GLN A 1019 5.76 -16.28 25.80
C GLN A 1019 6.59 -17.03 24.75
N SER A 1020 6.16 -17.04 23.49
CA SER A 1020 6.92 -17.71 22.42
C SER A 1020 8.32 -17.11 22.19
N TYR A 1021 8.51 -15.80 22.43
CA TYR A 1021 9.82 -15.15 22.36
C TYR A 1021 10.73 -15.54 23.53
N LEU A 1022 10.15 -15.84 24.69
CA LEU A 1022 10.91 -16.35 25.84
C LEU A 1022 11.31 -17.81 25.61
N ASP A 1023 10.37 -18.62 25.10
CA ASP A 1023 10.55 -20.06 24.92
C ASP A 1023 11.62 -20.38 23.86
N ASP A 1024 11.72 -19.57 22.79
CA ASP A 1024 12.74 -19.75 21.74
C ASP A 1024 14.03 -18.94 21.97
N GLY A 1025 14.10 -18.21 23.09
CA GLY A 1025 15.22 -17.35 23.49
C GLY A 1025 15.39 -16.10 22.63
N SER A 1026 14.48 -15.79 21.71
CA SER A 1026 14.59 -14.59 20.86
C SER A 1026 14.35 -13.29 21.62
N ALA A 1027 13.75 -13.32 22.81
CA ALA A 1027 13.64 -12.15 23.69
C ALA A 1027 15.01 -11.56 24.08
N ASP A 1028 16.09 -12.34 24.03
CA ASP A 1028 17.45 -11.85 24.28
C ASP A 1028 18.02 -11.05 23.09
N ASP A 1029 17.43 -11.21 21.89
CA ASP A 1029 17.77 -10.41 20.71
C ASP A 1029 17.05 -9.05 20.69
N ALA A 1030 16.05 -8.86 21.57
CA ALA A 1030 15.28 -7.63 21.64
C ALA A 1030 16.08 -6.49 22.30
N CYS A 1031 15.94 -5.28 21.77
CA CYS A 1031 16.48 -4.09 22.43
C CYS A 1031 15.86 -3.92 23.84
N PRO A 1032 16.53 -3.23 24.78
CA PRO A 1032 16.11 -3.17 26.18
C PRO A 1032 14.62 -2.83 26.42
N PRO A 1033 14.02 -1.79 25.81
CA PRO A 1033 12.60 -1.50 26.01
C PRO A 1033 11.68 -2.61 25.49
N LEU A 1034 12.00 -3.22 24.34
CA LEU A 1034 11.22 -4.33 23.78
C LEU A 1034 11.34 -5.59 24.63
N ARG A 1035 12.54 -5.93 25.10
CA ARG A 1035 12.77 -7.09 25.97
C ARG A 1035 11.93 -6.97 27.24
N ALA A 1036 11.99 -5.82 27.92
CA ALA A 1036 11.18 -5.57 29.10
C ALA A 1036 9.68 -5.73 28.81
N LEU A 1037 9.22 -5.20 27.67
CA LEU A 1037 7.82 -5.30 27.25
C LEU A 1037 7.37 -6.74 26.98
N LEU A 1038 8.20 -7.55 26.30
CA LEU A 1038 7.91 -8.98 26.05
C LEU A 1038 7.77 -9.74 27.38
N HIS A 1039 8.65 -9.50 28.35
CA HIS A 1039 8.53 -10.10 29.68
C HIS A 1039 7.26 -9.64 30.42
N ILE A 1040 6.90 -8.36 30.34
CA ILE A 1040 5.68 -7.80 30.96
C ILE A 1040 4.42 -8.40 30.30
N MET A 1041 4.41 -8.58 28.98
CA MET A 1041 3.31 -9.23 28.28
C MET A 1041 3.14 -10.69 28.70
N ALA A 1042 4.24 -11.44 28.79
CA ALA A 1042 4.22 -12.87 29.11
C ALA A 1042 3.96 -13.15 30.60
N THR A 1043 4.64 -12.44 31.50
CA THR A 1043 4.68 -12.77 32.94
C THR A 1043 4.03 -11.71 33.84
N GLY A 1044 3.62 -10.57 33.28
CA GLY A 1044 2.98 -9.48 34.00
C GLY A 1044 3.95 -8.44 34.59
N SER A 1045 5.24 -8.76 34.72
CA SER A 1045 6.26 -7.82 35.22
C SER A 1045 7.65 -8.12 34.67
N TYR A 1046 8.56 -7.15 34.73
CA TYR A 1046 9.98 -7.35 34.44
C TYR A 1046 10.81 -6.55 35.45
N GLN A 1047 11.60 -7.23 36.28
CA GLN A 1047 12.40 -6.59 37.34
C GLN A 1047 11.57 -5.68 38.26
N GLY A 1048 10.33 -6.07 38.58
CA GLY A 1048 9.38 -5.28 39.37
C GLY A 1048 8.68 -4.16 38.60
N LEU A 1049 9.03 -3.93 37.33
CA LEU A 1049 8.37 -2.96 36.45
C LEU A 1049 7.15 -3.56 35.76
N ASN A 1050 6.19 -2.72 35.40
CA ASN A 1050 5.06 -3.04 34.54
C ASN A 1050 4.88 -1.98 33.44
N GLU A 1051 3.87 -2.11 32.59
CA GLU A 1051 3.65 -1.21 31.45
C GLU A 1051 3.36 0.26 31.85
N ARG A 1052 3.08 0.54 33.13
CA ARG A 1052 2.84 1.90 33.66
C ARG A 1052 4.04 2.50 34.36
N SER A 1053 5.08 1.71 34.63
CA SER A 1053 6.28 2.19 35.33
C SER A 1053 6.92 3.36 34.55
N PRO A 1054 7.09 4.54 35.17
CA PRO A 1054 7.74 5.69 34.54
C PRO A 1054 9.14 5.36 33.99
N GLU A 1055 9.87 4.49 34.70
CA GLU A 1055 11.21 4.03 34.33
C GLU A 1055 11.21 3.23 33.03
N LEU A 1056 10.16 2.44 32.77
CA LEU A 1056 9.98 1.74 31.49
C LEU A 1056 9.64 2.74 30.39
N ARG A 1057 8.65 3.62 30.63
CA ARG A 1057 8.19 4.59 29.62
C ARG A 1057 9.30 5.54 29.19
N ALA A 1058 10.20 5.93 30.08
CA ALA A 1058 11.36 6.76 29.78
C ALA A 1058 12.27 6.16 28.69
N GLN A 1059 12.37 4.83 28.61
CA GLN A 1059 13.19 4.13 27.60
C GLN A 1059 12.66 4.28 26.17
N PHE A 1060 11.40 4.68 26.01
CA PHE A 1060 10.76 4.91 24.71
C PHE A 1060 10.92 6.37 24.22
N THR A 1061 11.70 7.19 24.93
CA THR A 1061 11.96 8.58 24.53
C THR A 1061 13.16 8.69 23.60
N ARG A 1062 13.15 9.71 22.73
CA ARG A 1062 14.24 9.97 21.79
C ARG A 1062 15.57 10.23 22.49
N ASP A 1063 15.56 11.02 23.55
CA ASP A 1063 16.78 11.37 24.28
C ASP A 1063 17.39 10.13 24.96
N ALA A 1064 16.57 9.28 25.58
CA ALA A 1064 17.03 8.02 26.14
C ALA A 1064 17.61 7.08 25.08
N LEU A 1065 16.96 6.98 23.91
CA LEU A 1065 17.47 6.19 22.79
C LEU A 1065 18.84 6.69 22.33
N LEU A 1066 18.98 7.98 22.03
CA LEU A 1066 20.23 8.54 21.50
C LEU A 1066 21.39 8.46 22.49
N ALA A 1067 21.10 8.55 23.79
CA ALA A 1067 22.10 8.41 24.86
C ALA A 1067 22.47 6.94 25.16
N SER A 1068 21.71 5.97 24.65
CA SER A 1068 21.88 4.57 25.04
C SER A 1068 23.04 3.86 24.31
N ASP A 1069 23.76 3.01 25.03
CA ASP A 1069 24.84 2.18 24.48
C ASP A 1069 24.34 1.22 23.39
N TRP A 1070 23.13 0.68 23.55
CA TRP A 1070 22.57 -0.27 22.58
C TRP A 1070 22.27 0.40 21.24
N TYR A 1071 21.85 1.67 21.22
CA TYR A 1071 21.69 2.42 19.98
C TYR A 1071 23.04 2.74 19.34
N GLN A 1072 24.05 3.13 20.14
CA GLN A 1072 25.41 3.33 19.62
C GLN A 1072 25.96 2.05 18.97
N ALA A 1073 25.74 0.88 19.59
CA ALA A 1073 26.13 -0.41 19.03
C ALA A 1073 25.45 -0.71 17.67
N ARG A 1074 24.19 -0.27 17.46
CA ARG A 1074 23.52 -0.37 16.15
C ARG A 1074 24.19 0.49 15.09
N ILE A 1075 24.60 1.71 15.45
CA ILE A 1075 25.28 2.64 14.54
C ILE A 1075 26.68 2.14 14.19
N GLU A 1076 27.43 1.64 15.18
CA GLU A 1076 28.74 1.03 14.95
C GLU A 1076 28.63 -0.24 14.10
N HIS A 1077 27.60 -1.05 14.31
CA HIS A 1077 27.37 -2.21 13.47
C HIS A 1077 27.04 -1.81 12.03
N GLN A 1078 26.20 -0.80 11.82
CA GLN A 1078 25.90 -0.27 10.49
C GLN A 1078 27.17 0.16 9.76
N GLN A 1079 28.06 0.91 10.41
CA GLN A 1079 29.32 1.32 9.81
C GLN A 1079 30.19 0.11 9.41
N ARG A 1080 30.27 -0.92 10.26
CA ARG A 1080 31.01 -2.15 9.91
C ARG A 1080 30.44 -2.85 8.68
N LEU A 1081 29.12 -2.90 8.55
CA LEU A 1081 28.45 -3.47 7.38
C LEU A 1081 28.72 -2.64 6.12
N ASP A 1082 28.67 -1.32 6.22
CA ASP A 1082 28.98 -0.42 5.10
C ASP A 1082 30.42 -0.61 4.61
N ILE A 1083 31.40 -0.68 5.53
CA ILE A 1083 32.81 -0.94 5.22
C ILE A 1083 32.96 -2.30 4.52
N ALA A 1084 32.37 -3.36 5.09
CA ALA A 1084 32.44 -4.70 4.51
C ALA A 1084 31.82 -4.75 3.11
N ARG A 1085 30.67 -4.09 2.91
CA ARG A 1085 29.98 -4.02 1.61
C ARG A 1085 30.84 -3.30 0.57
N TRP A 1086 31.34 -2.10 0.86
CA TRP A 1086 32.11 -1.32 -0.10
C TRP A 1086 33.47 -1.96 -0.41
N ARG A 1087 34.09 -2.63 0.55
CA ARG A 1087 35.30 -3.42 0.31
C ARG A 1087 35.03 -4.60 -0.65
N ARG A 1088 33.91 -5.30 -0.49
CA ARG A 1088 33.49 -6.35 -1.44
C ARG A 1088 33.21 -5.80 -2.83
N HIS A 1089 32.57 -4.64 -2.94
CA HIS A 1089 32.32 -3.98 -4.23
C HIS A 1089 33.62 -3.64 -4.96
N ALA A 1090 34.59 -3.04 -4.27
CA ALA A 1090 35.89 -2.73 -4.85
C ALA A 1090 36.62 -4.00 -5.32
N ALA A 1091 36.68 -5.04 -4.47
CA ALA A 1091 37.34 -6.30 -4.80
C ALA A 1091 36.70 -7.01 -6.01
N TYR A 1092 35.36 -6.96 -6.12
CA TYR A 1092 34.64 -7.55 -7.26
C TYR A 1092 34.98 -6.84 -8.58
N LEU A 1093 34.96 -5.50 -8.57
CA LEU A 1093 35.34 -4.69 -9.74
C LEU A 1093 36.81 -4.89 -10.13
N GLU A 1094 37.72 -4.97 -9.16
CA GLU A 1094 39.14 -5.25 -9.40
C GLU A 1094 39.35 -6.62 -10.04
N THR A 1095 38.64 -7.65 -9.55
CA THR A 1095 38.68 -9.00 -10.12
C THR A 1095 38.18 -9.01 -11.56
N PHE A 1096 37.08 -8.32 -11.85
CA PHE A 1096 36.54 -8.22 -13.20
C PHE A 1096 37.48 -7.46 -14.15
N LEU A 1097 38.07 -6.36 -13.69
CA LEU A 1097 39.02 -5.54 -14.47
C LEU A 1097 40.34 -6.27 -14.78
N ALA A 1098 40.73 -7.24 -13.95
CA ALA A 1098 41.91 -8.06 -14.19
C ALA A 1098 41.71 -9.12 -15.29
N ASP A 1099 40.46 -9.45 -15.66
CA ASP A 1099 40.17 -10.38 -16.74
C ASP A 1099 40.30 -9.68 -18.11
N GLN A 1100 41.40 -9.97 -18.82
CA GLN A 1100 41.66 -9.40 -20.15
C GLN A 1100 40.57 -9.74 -21.17
N ALA A 1101 39.85 -10.86 -21.00
CA ALA A 1101 38.75 -11.22 -21.89
C ALA A 1101 37.53 -10.29 -21.74
N GLN A 1102 37.45 -9.51 -20.66
CA GLN A 1102 36.34 -8.58 -20.38
C GLN A 1102 36.71 -7.11 -20.61
N ALA A 1103 37.89 -6.81 -21.16
CA ALA A 1103 38.40 -5.44 -21.28
C ALA A 1103 37.48 -4.49 -22.07
N ASP A 1104 36.83 -4.98 -23.13
CA ASP A 1104 35.91 -4.17 -23.94
C ASP A 1104 34.63 -3.83 -23.18
N GLU A 1105 34.07 -4.81 -22.48
CA GLU A 1105 32.86 -4.62 -21.67
C GLU A 1105 33.13 -3.71 -20.47
N ALA A 1106 34.30 -3.87 -19.84
CA ALA A 1106 34.74 -3.01 -18.75
C ALA A 1106 34.84 -1.53 -19.17
N ARG A 1107 35.33 -1.26 -20.38
CA ARG A 1107 35.34 0.09 -20.97
C ARG A 1107 33.94 0.58 -21.30
N ARG A 1108 33.10 -0.27 -21.91
CA ARG A 1108 31.72 0.08 -22.30
C ARG A 1108 30.85 0.45 -21.10
N LEU A 1109 31.05 -0.20 -19.96
CA LEU A 1109 30.28 0.03 -18.72
C LEU A 1109 30.91 1.05 -17.77
N ASP A 1110 32.05 1.64 -18.12
CA ASP A 1110 32.86 2.51 -17.27
C ASP A 1110 33.16 1.90 -15.88
N LEU A 1111 33.58 0.64 -15.86
CA LEU A 1111 33.95 -0.03 -14.61
C LEU A 1111 35.14 0.62 -13.87
N PRO A 1112 36.14 1.22 -14.54
CA PRO A 1112 37.15 2.01 -13.85
C PRO A 1112 36.56 3.20 -13.08
N GLY A 1113 35.60 3.93 -13.66
CA GLY A 1113 34.88 5.00 -12.97
C GLY A 1113 34.11 4.48 -11.75
N ARG A 1114 33.39 3.35 -11.90
CA ARG A 1114 32.69 2.70 -10.77
C ARG A 1114 33.63 2.24 -9.66
N LEU A 1115 34.83 1.75 -10.00
CA LEU A 1115 35.84 1.37 -9.01
C LEU A 1115 36.35 2.60 -8.25
N ALA A 1116 36.55 3.73 -8.92
CA ALA A 1116 36.91 4.98 -8.28
C ALA A 1116 35.82 5.44 -7.29
N ILE A 1117 34.54 5.35 -7.68
CA ILE A 1117 33.40 5.62 -6.79
C ILE A 1117 33.40 4.66 -5.59
N ALA A 1118 33.57 3.36 -5.82
CA ALA A 1118 33.59 2.36 -4.75
C ALA A 1118 34.72 2.60 -3.74
N ARG A 1119 35.92 2.97 -4.21
CA ARG A 1119 37.06 3.32 -3.34
C ARG A 1119 36.83 4.62 -2.56
N GLN A 1120 36.25 5.63 -3.20
CA GLN A 1120 35.89 6.88 -2.51
C GLN A 1120 34.85 6.60 -1.41
N ARG A 1121 33.79 5.84 -1.73
CA ARG A 1121 32.77 5.46 -0.75
C ARG A 1121 33.33 4.62 0.38
N LEU A 1122 34.26 3.70 0.09
CA LEU A 1122 34.96 2.94 1.13
C LEU A 1122 35.71 3.87 2.10
N ALA A 1123 36.46 4.85 1.57
CA ALA A 1123 37.15 5.83 2.40
C ALA A 1123 36.18 6.69 3.22
N ASP A 1124 35.06 7.12 2.63
CA ASP A 1124 34.01 7.87 3.33
C ASP A 1124 33.45 7.08 4.53
N VAL A 1125 33.08 5.82 4.32
CA VAL A 1125 32.43 5.00 5.36
C VAL A 1125 33.41 4.51 6.44
N GLU A 1126 34.70 4.42 6.12
CA GLU A 1126 35.77 4.14 7.09
C GLU A 1126 36.03 5.35 8.01
N SER A 1127 35.59 6.56 7.64
CA SER A 1127 35.79 7.75 8.44
C SER A 1127 34.89 7.82 9.70
N PRO A 1128 35.34 8.42 10.81
CA PRO A 1128 34.49 8.68 11.97
C PRO A 1128 33.29 9.59 11.66
N ALA A 1129 33.43 10.49 10.69
CA ALA A 1129 32.36 11.40 10.28
C ALA A 1129 31.14 10.65 9.72
N TRP A 1130 31.34 9.49 9.08
CA TRP A 1130 30.23 8.65 8.63
C TRP A 1130 29.41 8.10 9.81
N ARG A 1131 30.09 7.62 10.85
CA ARG A 1131 29.43 7.14 12.08
C ARG A 1131 28.56 8.24 12.71
N ASP A 1132 29.08 9.46 12.78
CA ASP A 1132 28.34 10.58 13.35
C ASP A 1132 27.14 10.97 12.46
N ARG A 1133 27.31 10.88 11.14
CA ARG A 1133 26.24 11.10 10.15
C ARG A 1133 25.11 10.06 10.24
N LEU A 1134 25.40 8.84 10.66
CA LEU A 1134 24.42 7.77 10.86
C LEU A 1134 23.53 7.97 12.09
N ARG A 1135 23.91 8.85 13.04
CA ARG A 1135 23.06 9.16 14.20
C ARG A 1135 21.74 9.78 13.74
N GLY A 1136 20.63 9.25 14.25
CA GLY A 1136 19.28 9.58 13.80
C GLY A 1136 18.73 8.67 12.69
N THR A 1137 19.48 7.65 12.27
CA THR A 1137 18.97 6.51 11.46
C THR A 1137 18.63 5.31 12.36
N ILE A 1138 17.98 4.28 11.81
CA ILE A 1138 17.72 3.03 12.55
C ILE A 1138 18.96 2.14 12.78
N GLY A 1139 20.08 2.42 12.09
CA GLY A 1139 21.27 1.59 12.09
C GLY A 1139 21.01 0.15 11.63
N ALA A 1140 21.84 -0.79 12.07
CA ALA A 1140 21.69 -2.22 11.83
C ALA A 1140 21.58 -2.99 13.14
N ASP A 1141 20.88 -4.12 13.14
CA ASP A 1141 20.73 -4.94 14.34
C ASP A 1141 22.00 -5.77 14.62
N PRO A 1142 22.71 -5.57 15.74
CA PRO A 1142 23.96 -6.25 16.02
C PRO A 1142 23.81 -7.75 16.32
N THR A 1143 22.58 -8.25 16.47
CA THR A 1143 22.27 -9.67 16.77
C THR A 1143 22.24 -10.55 15.52
N LEU A 1144 22.12 -9.97 14.33
CA LEU A 1144 22.14 -10.69 13.06
C LEU A 1144 23.59 -10.89 12.58
N ARG A 1145 24.18 -12.04 12.92
CA ARG A 1145 25.58 -12.39 12.58
C ARG A 1145 25.72 -13.77 11.96
#